data_AF-G8XAJ9-F1
#
_entry.id   AF-G8XAJ9-F1
#
_cell.length_a   1.000
_cell.length_b   1.000
_cell.length_c   1.000
_cell.angle_alpha   90.00
_cell.angle_beta   90.00
_cell.angle_gamma   90.00
#
_symmetry.space_group_name_H-M   'P 1'
#
loop_
_entity.id
_entity.type
_entity.pdbx_description
1 polymer ?
#
loop_
_entity_poly.entity_id
_entity_poly.type
_entity_poly.pdbx_seq_one_letter_code
_entity_poly.pdbx_strand_id
1 'polypeptide(L)'
;MPLKDTDSKNPIKNGLDGVKTQLVEQLKQESIKTIETEATQKASEQLSSPAFNQLVANKDTIKNAGHYLNNQKTEEMGSFENPQKNDGLIGRLNHPDDLKKHFSKKTFHDFLNDKDSPLVYCTLRIDGKDFLAKNTYTVDLKQFTNEHDIFTIITPDDSLDSFEGYVMENSKNILGKKISINFHRFGSITQTFTGIIANIRNKKDEGGGYGKLYITGHSPSILLENGKDCQSYENKKLDEIIKQALAEYNGEVAISTKNINTDYTIPYCVQYKESDYQFIKRLAHRYGEYFYYDGQSLIFGNEIKDTIELGENIDLIDIEFEMMIKPQLFKYLSYDSISAEVKEKDSDAVKNNVQRKTNPFQQAAIEASEKVFRKKSEMLFNATSQQTVEKDLKEMARRQKESREHTMQVRGRSRDPKLRIGGKAKISDINAKAMETYRIIEIYHYHDGSEYYNEFVGIPDIFISPFFDEDAFPTCEEQSAIVMQNDNPQGMIKVQFPWQKKKGLTTPWLRVVTPYAGKGKGMHIIPEVGEEVIVGFDNGNAERPFVFGAMFNGKASAGKGGSGNYIKGLQTASGNKLHMDDNAGSVHLTDKGSVDLKFDGAGNATVNANESITFTCGGAEIKMTKDGTIVISGDVKVKIETKEAEITGTTSVKTNSESLIEEKAPKIGINGETEVAIESTTVNVNGSAMTNVKGGIVNLN
;
A
#
# COMPACT_ATOMS: atom_id res chain seq x y z
N MET A 1 7.94 67.29 21.25
CA MET A 1 6.98 67.82 20.26
C MET A 1 6.04 66.69 19.88
N PRO A 2 4.75 66.72 20.25
CA PRO A 2 3.78 65.75 19.74
C PRO A 2 3.22 66.25 18.41
N LEU A 3 3.24 65.41 17.38
CA LEU A 3 2.59 65.68 16.10
C LEU A 3 1.11 65.29 16.20
N LYS A 4 0.27 66.27 15.87
CA LYS A 4 -1.19 66.21 15.86
C LYS A 4 -1.70 65.23 14.79
N ASP A 5 -2.75 64.51 15.16
CA ASP A 5 -3.71 63.91 14.23
C ASP A 5 -4.30 64.98 13.32
N THR A 6 -4.25 64.70 12.02
CA THR A 6 -5.10 65.34 11.02
C THR A 6 -5.82 64.25 10.26
N ASP A 7 -7.07 64.02 10.64
CA ASP A 7 -8.08 63.34 9.84
C ASP A 7 -8.27 64.11 8.53
N SER A 8 -7.72 63.57 7.44
CA SER A 8 -8.08 63.98 6.09
C SER A 8 -8.94 62.88 5.46
N LYS A 9 -10.22 63.21 5.26
CA LYS A 9 -11.19 62.40 4.52
C LYS A 9 -10.64 62.13 3.12
N ASN A 10 -10.15 60.91 2.89
CA ASN A 10 -9.66 60.47 1.59
C ASN A 10 -10.86 60.21 0.66
N PRO A 11 -11.12 61.06 -0.36
CA PRO A 11 -12.30 60.96 -1.22
C PRO A 11 -12.29 59.70 -2.11
N ILE A 12 -11.12 59.08 -2.27
CA ILE A 12 -10.92 57.90 -3.12
C ILE A 12 -11.47 56.63 -2.45
N LYS A 13 -11.48 56.57 -1.11
CA LYS A 13 -11.94 55.38 -0.36
C LYS A 13 -13.46 55.22 -0.42
N ASN A 14 -14.21 56.32 -0.30
CA ASN A 14 -15.67 56.31 -0.43
C ASN A 14 -16.14 56.01 -1.87
N GLY A 15 -15.38 56.44 -2.88
CA GLY A 15 -15.64 56.09 -4.27
C GLY A 15 -15.44 54.59 -4.56
N LEU A 16 -14.38 54.00 -4.00
CA LEU A 16 -14.10 52.57 -4.17
C LEU A 16 -15.13 51.67 -3.47
N ASP A 17 -15.56 52.03 -2.25
CA ASP A 17 -16.58 51.25 -1.52
C ASP A 17 -17.96 51.33 -2.19
N GLY A 18 -18.32 52.47 -2.79
CA GLY A 18 -19.54 52.63 -3.58
C GLY A 18 -19.55 51.76 -4.84
N VAL A 19 -18.43 51.73 -5.58
CA VAL A 19 -18.29 50.88 -6.79
C VAL A 19 -18.28 49.39 -6.42
N LYS A 20 -17.64 49.03 -5.29
CA LYS A 20 -17.60 47.64 -4.81
C LYS A 20 -18.99 47.15 -4.38
N THR A 21 -19.80 48.02 -3.76
CA THR A 21 -21.17 47.72 -3.37
C THR A 21 -22.07 47.54 -4.61
N GLN A 22 -21.97 48.45 -5.59
CA GLN A 22 -22.71 48.32 -6.85
C GLN A 22 -22.34 47.05 -7.62
N LEU A 23 -21.06 46.69 -7.69
CA LEU A 23 -20.62 45.47 -8.38
C LEU A 23 -21.14 44.19 -7.70
N VAL A 24 -21.21 44.17 -6.37
CA VAL A 24 -21.77 43.04 -5.61
C VAL A 24 -23.29 42.94 -5.81
N GLU A 25 -24.00 44.06 -5.85
CA GLU A 25 -25.45 44.09 -6.16
C GLU A 25 -25.73 43.57 -7.57
N GLN A 26 -24.90 43.98 -8.54
CA GLN A 26 -25.04 43.58 -9.94
C GLN A 26 -24.76 42.08 -10.14
N LEU A 27 -23.70 41.55 -9.51
CA LEU A 27 -23.38 40.13 -9.52
C LEU A 27 -24.46 39.28 -8.82
N LYS A 28 -25.10 39.79 -7.76
CA LYS A 28 -26.25 39.13 -7.13
C LYS A 28 -27.46 39.07 -8.06
N GLN A 29 -27.78 40.16 -8.76
CA GLN A 29 -28.89 40.18 -9.71
C GLN A 29 -28.67 39.26 -10.91
N GLU A 30 -27.45 39.22 -11.46
CA GLU A 30 -27.10 38.28 -12.53
C GLU A 30 -27.19 36.83 -12.05
N SER A 31 -26.69 36.52 -10.86
CA SER A 31 -26.77 35.18 -10.28
C SER A 31 -28.22 34.73 -10.04
N ILE A 32 -29.09 35.63 -9.56
CA ILE A 32 -30.52 35.34 -9.37
C ILE A 32 -31.19 35.08 -10.73
N LYS A 33 -30.90 35.88 -11.76
CA LYS A 33 -31.42 35.65 -13.11
C LYS A 33 -30.99 34.31 -13.69
N THR A 34 -29.73 33.91 -13.49
CA THR A 34 -29.23 32.61 -13.95
C THR A 34 -29.94 31.46 -13.22
N ILE A 35 -30.12 31.57 -11.90
CA ILE A 35 -30.84 30.57 -11.10
C ILE A 35 -32.32 30.49 -11.52
N GLU A 36 -32.99 31.62 -11.76
CA GLU A 36 -34.37 31.65 -12.24
C GLU A 36 -34.49 31.02 -13.64
N THR A 37 -33.53 31.27 -14.52
CA THR A 37 -33.52 30.70 -15.88
C THR A 37 -33.29 29.19 -15.82
N GLU A 38 -32.33 28.71 -15.03
CA GLU A 38 -32.07 27.27 -14.83
C GLU A 38 -33.24 26.56 -14.14
N ALA A 39 -33.88 27.20 -13.16
CA ALA A 39 -35.07 26.65 -12.50
C ALA A 39 -36.26 26.55 -13.47
N THR A 40 -36.46 27.56 -14.33
CA THR A 40 -37.53 27.55 -15.35
C THR A 40 -37.25 26.51 -16.44
N GLN A 41 -35.98 26.31 -16.81
CA GLN A 41 -35.56 25.30 -17.76
C GLN A 41 -35.73 23.88 -17.19
N LYS A 42 -35.31 23.63 -15.94
CA LYS A 42 -35.53 22.35 -15.24
C LYS A 42 -37.02 22.05 -15.00
N ALA A 43 -37.84 23.06 -14.71
CA ALA A 43 -39.28 22.90 -14.59
C ALA A 43 -39.91 22.52 -15.93
N SER A 44 -39.47 23.14 -17.04
CA SER A 44 -39.94 22.81 -18.39
C SER A 44 -39.50 21.41 -18.86
N GLU A 45 -38.28 20.97 -18.49
CA GLU A 45 -37.78 19.62 -18.73
C GLU A 45 -38.54 18.55 -17.91
N GLN A 46 -38.92 18.85 -16.67
CA GLN A 46 -39.78 17.95 -15.88
C GLN A 46 -41.20 17.84 -16.44
N LEU A 47 -41.79 18.96 -16.88
CA LEU A 47 -43.12 19.03 -17.49
C LEU A 47 -43.21 18.39 -18.89
N SER A 48 -42.08 18.25 -19.59
CA SER A 48 -42.00 17.59 -20.91
C SER A 48 -41.49 16.15 -20.84
N SER A 49 -41.23 15.62 -19.64
CA SER A 49 -40.70 14.26 -19.47
C SER A 49 -41.71 13.18 -19.91
N PRO A 50 -41.24 12.06 -20.53
CA PRO A 50 -42.11 10.94 -20.92
C PRO A 50 -42.94 10.36 -19.76
N ALA A 51 -42.41 10.44 -18.53
CA ALA A 51 -43.09 10.00 -17.31
C ALA A 51 -44.26 10.92 -16.91
N PHE A 52 -44.14 12.24 -17.09
CA PHE A 52 -45.23 13.18 -16.83
C PHE A 52 -46.36 13.03 -17.88
N ASN A 53 -45.99 12.81 -19.15
CA ASN A 53 -46.96 12.53 -20.22
C ASN A 53 -47.71 11.19 -20.03
N GLN A 54 -47.06 10.17 -19.46
CA GLN A 54 -47.73 8.92 -19.03
C GLN A 54 -48.70 9.14 -17.85
N LEU A 55 -48.37 10.03 -16.92
CA LEU A 55 -49.23 10.36 -15.78
C LEU A 55 -50.49 11.14 -16.19
N VAL A 56 -50.37 12.03 -17.18
CA VAL A 56 -51.53 12.73 -17.78
C VAL A 56 -52.40 11.78 -18.60
N ALA A 57 -51.82 10.83 -19.35
CA ALA A 57 -52.56 9.79 -20.07
C ALA A 57 -53.34 8.85 -19.13
N ASN A 58 -52.78 8.53 -17.95
CA ASN A 58 -53.44 7.70 -16.93
C ASN A 58 -54.61 8.42 -16.23
N LYS A 59 -54.65 9.76 -16.25
CA LYS A 59 -55.72 10.55 -15.62
C LYS A 59 -57.05 10.38 -16.35
N ASP A 60 -57.03 10.23 -17.68
CA ASP A 60 -58.22 9.95 -18.48
C ASP A 60 -58.67 8.48 -18.38
N THR A 61 -57.73 7.54 -18.14
CA THR A 61 -58.04 6.13 -17.87
C THR A 61 -58.70 5.93 -16.51
N ILE A 62 -58.29 6.69 -15.49
CA ILE A 62 -58.86 6.66 -14.13
C ILE A 62 -60.27 7.30 -14.11
N LYS A 63 -60.55 8.29 -14.97
CA LYS A 63 -61.89 8.87 -15.12
C LYS A 63 -62.90 7.90 -15.75
N ASN A 64 -62.43 7.02 -16.64
CA ASN A 64 -63.27 5.99 -17.27
C ASN A 64 -63.48 4.75 -16.38
N ALA A 65 -62.55 4.43 -15.48
CA ALA A 65 -62.73 3.37 -14.48
C ALA A 65 -63.80 3.73 -13.43
N GLY A 66 -63.98 5.02 -13.12
CA GLY A 66 -65.02 5.52 -12.21
C GLY A 66 -66.46 5.38 -12.75
N HIS A 67 -66.64 5.32 -14.07
CA HIS A 67 -67.97 5.13 -14.69
C HIS A 67 -68.40 3.65 -14.77
N TYR A 68 -67.46 2.70 -14.68
CA TYR A 68 -67.77 1.27 -14.71
C TYR A 68 -68.20 0.72 -13.33
N LEU A 69 -67.73 1.33 -12.25
CA LEU A 69 -68.02 0.90 -10.87
C LEU A 69 -69.35 1.41 -10.30
N ASN A 70 -70.00 2.39 -10.94
CA ASN A 70 -71.28 2.95 -10.50
C ASN A 70 -72.52 2.31 -11.16
N ASN A 71 -72.34 1.44 -12.17
CA ASN A 71 -73.43 0.80 -12.91
C ASN A 71 -73.69 -0.68 -12.51
N GLN A 72 -73.14 -1.17 -11.40
CA GLN A 72 -73.42 -2.53 -10.88
C GLN A 72 -74.15 -2.56 -9.53
N LYS A 73 -74.84 -1.47 -9.16
CA LYS A 73 -75.60 -1.37 -7.91
C LYS A 73 -77.02 -0.84 -8.11
N THR A 74 -77.73 -1.36 -9.09
CA THR A 74 -79.21 -1.32 -9.18
C THR A 74 -79.64 -2.24 -10.32
N GLU A 75 -80.73 -2.99 -10.13
CA GLU A 75 -81.18 -4.17 -10.90
C GLU A 75 -80.50 -5.45 -10.35
N GLU A 76 -81.16 -6.38 -9.67
CA GLU A 76 -82.54 -6.84 -9.79
C GLU A 76 -83.09 -7.30 -8.42
N MET A 77 -84.28 -6.82 -8.07
CA MET A 77 -85.21 -7.50 -7.18
C MET A 77 -86.51 -7.68 -7.97
N GLY A 78 -86.92 -8.93 -8.21
CA GLY A 78 -88.16 -9.26 -8.89
C GLY A 78 -88.38 -10.78 -9.02
N SER A 79 -89.26 -11.30 -8.17
CA SER A 79 -89.77 -12.67 -8.05
C SER A 79 -90.29 -13.32 -9.34
N PHE A 80 -90.31 -14.66 -9.43
CA PHE A 80 -91.55 -15.47 -9.49
C PHE A 80 -91.27 -17.01 -9.56
N GLU A 81 -91.95 -17.73 -8.65
CA GLU A 81 -92.52 -19.09 -8.76
C GLU A 81 -91.70 -20.38 -8.96
N ASN A 82 -92.13 -21.38 -8.17
CA ASN A 82 -91.79 -22.81 -8.20
C ASN A 82 -92.92 -23.55 -8.96
N PRO A 83 -92.64 -24.64 -9.71
CA PRO A 83 -92.98 -25.95 -9.12
C PRO A 83 -92.09 -27.13 -9.55
N GLN A 84 -91.74 -27.95 -8.55
CA GLN A 84 -91.72 -29.43 -8.51
C GLN A 84 -91.19 -30.27 -9.70
N LYS A 85 -90.24 -31.16 -9.33
CA LYS A 85 -90.22 -32.64 -9.44
C LYS A 85 -88.97 -33.24 -10.10
N ASN A 86 -88.54 -34.31 -9.43
CA ASN A 86 -87.65 -35.40 -9.82
C ASN A 86 -86.17 -35.07 -9.99
N ASP A 87 -85.23 -35.98 -9.75
CA ASP A 87 -85.05 -37.11 -8.84
C ASP A 87 -83.64 -37.61 -9.20
N GLY A 88 -82.83 -38.03 -8.23
CA GLY A 88 -81.65 -38.89 -8.42
C GLY A 88 -80.71 -38.66 -9.61
N LEU A 89 -79.49 -38.19 -9.32
CA LEU A 89 -78.27 -38.92 -9.69
C LEU A 89 -77.06 -38.31 -8.98
N ILE A 90 -76.58 -39.04 -7.98
CA ILE A 90 -75.30 -38.82 -7.29
C ILE A 90 -74.19 -38.94 -8.35
N GLY A 91 -73.65 -37.80 -8.78
CA GLY A 91 -72.55 -37.72 -9.74
C GLY A 91 -71.26 -38.26 -9.12
N ARG A 92 -70.70 -39.28 -9.76
CA ARG A 92 -69.42 -39.92 -9.41
C ARG A 92 -68.28 -38.90 -9.50
N LEU A 93 -67.73 -38.47 -8.35
CA LEU A 93 -66.57 -37.57 -8.24
C LEU A 93 -65.23 -38.13 -8.77
N ASN A 94 -65.20 -39.31 -9.36
CA ASN A 94 -63.96 -40.03 -9.72
C ASN A 94 -63.94 -40.49 -11.19
N HIS A 95 -64.45 -39.69 -12.14
CA HIS A 95 -64.29 -39.99 -13.57
C HIS A 95 -62.96 -39.39 -14.10
N PRO A 96 -62.12 -40.13 -14.85
CA PRO A 96 -60.82 -39.64 -15.35
C PRO A 96 -60.89 -38.35 -16.17
N ASP A 97 -62.02 -38.11 -16.83
CA ASP A 97 -62.25 -36.91 -17.66
C ASP A 97 -62.62 -35.65 -16.85
N ASP A 98 -63.14 -35.80 -15.63
CA ASP A 98 -63.45 -34.69 -14.73
C ASP A 98 -62.22 -34.26 -13.91
N LEU A 99 -61.29 -35.19 -13.64
CA LEU A 99 -59.99 -34.90 -13.02
C LEU A 99 -59.12 -33.96 -13.90
N LYS A 100 -59.22 -34.06 -15.23
CA LYS A 100 -58.50 -33.18 -16.17
C LYS A 100 -59.01 -31.74 -16.18
N LYS A 101 -60.25 -31.48 -15.77
CA LYS A 101 -60.81 -30.11 -15.66
C LYS A 101 -60.36 -29.39 -14.40
N HIS A 102 -59.91 -30.12 -13.38
CA HIS A 102 -59.48 -29.55 -12.10
C HIS A 102 -57.95 -29.60 -11.86
N PHE A 103 -57.19 -30.35 -12.67
CA PHE A 103 -55.74 -30.37 -12.63
C PHE A 103 -55.14 -29.75 -13.89
N SER A 104 -54.73 -28.48 -13.82
CA SER A 104 -53.77 -27.95 -14.79
C SER A 104 -52.44 -28.63 -14.53
N LYS A 105 -51.97 -29.44 -15.48
CA LYS A 105 -50.66 -30.09 -15.41
C LYS A 105 -49.58 -29.04 -15.70
N LYS A 106 -49.37 -28.09 -14.77
CA LYS A 106 -48.27 -27.11 -14.84
C LYS A 106 -46.95 -27.88 -14.83
N THR A 107 -46.12 -27.64 -15.84
CA THR A 107 -44.75 -28.14 -15.88
C THR A 107 -43.87 -27.35 -14.91
N PHE A 108 -42.70 -27.88 -14.55
CA PHE A 108 -41.72 -27.10 -13.76
C PHE A 108 -41.37 -25.76 -14.44
N HIS A 109 -41.31 -25.74 -15.77
CA HIS A 109 -41.10 -24.52 -16.53
C HIS A 109 -42.24 -23.51 -16.38
N ASP A 110 -43.49 -23.99 -16.29
CA ASP A 110 -44.64 -23.12 -16.02
C ASP A 110 -44.60 -22.54 -14.60
N PHE A 111 -44.13 -23.31 -13.61
CA PHE A 111 -43.91 -22.83 -12.24
C PHE A 111 -42.76 -21.83 -12.14
N LEU A 112 -41.65 -22.10 -12.84
CA LEU A 112 -40.47 -21.22 -12.87
C LEU A 112 -40.78 -19.83 -13.44
N ASN A 113 -41.69 -19.78 -14.42
CA ASN A 113 -42.12 -18.54 -15.08
C ASN A 113 -43.41 -17.94 -14.49
N ASP A 114 -43.94 -18.52 -13.40
CA ASP A 114 -45.16 -18.05 -12.76
C ASP A 114 -44.89 -16.72 -12.03
N LYS A 115 -45.43 -15.63 -12.58
CA LYS A 115 -45.23 -14.27 -12.05
C LYS A 115 -45.97 -14.03 -10.73
N ASP A 116 -46.95 -14.86 -10.42
CA ASP A 116 -47.78 -14.72 -9.22
C ASP A 116 -47.31 -15.64 -8.09
N SER A 117 -46.35 -16.54 -8.36
CA SER A 117 -45.80 -17.45 -7.34
C SER A 117 -44.75 -16.75 -6.47
N PRO A 118 -44.95 -16.69 -5.13
CA PRO A 118 -43.97 -16.13 -4.21
C PRO A 118 -42.84 -17.12 -3.86
N LEU A 119 -42.97 -18.38 -4.30
CA LEU A 119 -42.00 -19.44 -4.06
C LEU A 119 -40.69 -19.13 -4.77
N VAL A 120 -39.59 -19.51 -4.11
CA VAL A 120 -38.25 -19.37 -4.68
C VAL A 120 -37.85 -20.69 -5.29
N TYR A 121 -37.47 -20.68 -6.56
CA TYR A 121 -36.94 -21.85 -7.25
C TYR A 121 -35.44 -21.68 -7.49
N CYS A 122 -34.66 -22.73 -7.26
CA CYS A 122 -33.24 -22.76 -7.59
C CYS A 122 -33.00 -23.59 -8.85
N THR A 123 -32.24 -23.08 -9.81
CA THR A 123 -31.84 -23.81 -11.03
C THR A 123 -30.33 -23.76 -11.21
N LEU A 124 -29.75 -24.86 -11.70
CA LEU A 124 -28.31 -25.02 -11.86
C LEU A 124 -27.95 -25.11 -13.34
N ARG A 125 -26.82 -24.51 -13.73
CA ARG A 125 -26.28 -24.63 -15.10
C ARG A 125 -24.77 -24.89 -15.05
N ILE A 126 -24.26 -25.80 -15.86
CA ILE A 126 -22.83 -26.03 -16.06
C ILE A 126 -22.47 -25.64 -17.49
N ASP A 127 -21.46 -24.79 -17.65
CA ASP A 127 -21.01 -24.26 -18.95
C ASP A 127 -22.18 -23.74 -19.82
N GLY A 128 -23.16 -23.08 -19.17
CA GLY A 128 -24.35 -22.51 -19.81
C GLY A 128 -25.47 -23.50 -20.16
N LYS A 129 -25.29 -24.80 -19.89
CA LYS A 129 -26.31 -25.84 -20.11
C LYS A 129 -27.00 -26.21 -18.81
N ASP A 130 -28.28 -26.54 -18.88
CA ASP A 130 -29.07 -26.91 -17.70
C ASP A 130 -28.48 -28.16 -17.02
N PHE A 131 -28.40 -28.14 -15.70
CA PHE A 131 -27.76 -29.15 -14.88
C PHE A 131 -28.73 -29.62 -13.78
N LEU A 132 -28.83 -30.94 -13.59
CA LEU A 132 -29.73 -31.59 -12.62
C LEU A 132 -31.23 -31.20 -12.75
N ALA A 133 -31.67 -30.69 -13.91
CA ALA A 133 -33.04 -30.20 -14.12
C ALA A 133 -34.16 -31.26 -13.93
N LYS A 134 -33.81 -32.55 -13.87
CA LYS A 134 -34.74 -33.67 -13.65
C LYS A 134 -34.54 -34.37 -12.31
N ASN A 135 -33.55 -33.95 -11.53
CA ASN A 135 -33.12 -34.62 -10.30
C ASN A 135 -33.50 -33.78 -9.10
N THR A 136 -33.65 -34.42 -7.93
CA THR A 136 -33.79 -33.70 -6.66
C THR A 136 -32.40 -33.29 -6.16
N TYR A 137 -32.30 -32.09 -5.60
CA TYR A 137 -31.06 -31.62 -5.01
C TYR A 137 -31.29 -30.56 -3.94
N THR A 138 -30.32 -30.47 -3.03
CA THR A 138 -30.18 -29.40 -2.05
C THR A 138 -29.04 -28.49 -2.46
N VAL A 139 -29.18 -27.19 -2.23
CA VAL A 139 -28.16 -26.17 -2.46
C VAL A 139 -27.89 -25.43 -1.15
N ASP A 140 -26.64 -25.47 -0.74
CA ASP A 140 -26.07 -24.68 0.35
C ASP A 140 -25.07 -23.71 -0.27
N LEU A 141 -25.29 -22.40 -0.18
CA LEU A 141 -24.36 -21.37 -0.68
C LEU A 141 -23.99 -20.42 0.46
N LYS A 142 -22.71 -20.40 0.84
CA LYS A 142 -22.14 -19.52 1.88
C LYS A 142 -21.26 -18.48 1.23
N GLN A 143 -21.55 -17.22 1.50
CA GLN A 143 -20.79 -16.08 0.99
C GLN A 143 -20.28 -15.23 2.13
N PHE A 144 -19.04 -14.76 1.98
CA PHE A 144 -18.30 -14.10 3.05
C PHE A 144 -17.61 -12.83 2.54
N THR A 145 -17.40 -11.89 3.46
CA THR A 145 -16.40 -10.84 3.26
C THR A 145 -15.03 -11.36 3.71
N ASN A 146 -14.00 -11.11 2.91
CA ASN A 146 -12.60 -11.53 3.13
C ASN A 146 -12.37 -13.05 3.21
N GLU A 147 -13.28 -13.88 2.69
CA GLU A 147 -13.06 -15.31 2.50
C GLU A 147 -13.58 -15.78 1.14
N HIS A 148 -13.21 -17.00 0.74
CA HIS A 148 -13.76 -17.63 -0.45
C HIS A 148 -15.17 -18.11 -0.18
N ASP A 149 -16.13 -17.66 -1.00
CA ASP A 149 -17.47 -18.23 -1.00
C ASP A 149 -17.41 -19.74 -1.30
N ILE A 150 -18.32 -20.50 -0.70
CA ILE A 150 -18.40 -21.96 -0.82
C ILE A 150 -19.82 -22.34 -1.19
N PHE A 151 -19.99 -23.20 -2.18
CA PHE A 151 -21.27 -23.86 -2.44
C PHE A 151 -21.16 -25.37 -2.28
N THR A 152 -22.27 -25.99 -1.88
CA THR A 152 -22.46 -27.43 -1.84
C THR A 152 -23.79 -27.77 -2.50
N ILE A 153 -23.76 -28.68 -3.47
CA ILE A 153 -24.95 -29.26 -4.08
C ILE A 153 -24.97 -30.74 -3.70
N ILE A 154 -26.07 -31.18 -3.12
CA ILE A 154 -26.28 -32.57 -2.71
C ILE A 154 -27.37 -33.15 -3.58
N THR A 155 -27.08 -34.25 -4.27
CA THR A 155 -28.04 -34.91 -5.18
C THR A 155 -27.87 -36.43 -5.08
N PRO A 156 -28.88 -37.25 -5.45
CA PRO A 156 -28.70 -38.70 -5.55
C PRO A 156 -27.49 -39.06 -6.41
N ASP A 157 -26.74 -40.09 -6.04
CA ASP A 157 -25.50 -40.44 -6.75
C ASP A 157 -25.69 -40.97 -8.17
N ASP A 158 -26.87 -41.49 -8.47
CA ASP A 158 -27.32 -41.88 -9.81
C ASP A 158 -27.77 -40.70 -10.70
N SER A 159 -27.68 -39.46 -10.20
CA SER A 159 -28.05 -38.26 -10.95
C SER A 159 -27.17 -37.97 -12.16
N LEU A 160 -25.92 -38.46 -12.12
CA LEU A 160 -24.93 -38.30 -13.19
C LEU A 160 -24.28 -39.62 -13.56
N ASP A 161 -24.04 -40.49 -12.58
CA ASP A 161 -23.42 -41.79 -12.76
C ASP A 161 -24.52 -42.86 -12.94
N SER A 162 -24.25 -43.93 -13.69
CA SER A 162 -25.19 -45.04 -13.79
C SER A 162 -25.04 -45.97 -12.58
N PHE A 163 -26.14 -46.60 -12.16
CA PHE A 163 -26.14 -47.55 -11.05
C PHE A 163 -25.22 -48.76 -11.30
N GLU A 164 -25.17 -49.23 -12.55
CA GLU A 164 -24.34 -50.37 -12.98
C GLU A 164 -22.91 -49.96 -13.40
N GLY A 165 -22.62 -48.66 -13.47
CA GLY A 165 -21.34 -48.11 -13.94
C GLY A 165 -20.25 -48.08 -12.87
N TYR A 166 -19.06 -47.65 -13.28
CA TYR A 166 -17.97 -47.42 -12.33
C TYR A 166 -18.24 -46.20 -11.45
N VAL A 167 -17.73 -46.21 -10.21
CA VAL A 167 -17.86 -45.07 -9.29
C VAL A 167 -17.29 -43.81 -9.94
N MET A 168 -18.09 -42.75 -9.96
CA MET A 168 -17.75 -41.46 -10.59
C MET A 168 -17.37 -41.57 -12.07
N GLU A 169 -18.04 -42.41 -12.85
CA GLU A 169 -17.80 -42.52 -14.29
C GLU A 169 -18.00 -41.18 -15.02
N ASN A 170 -19.12 -40.50 -14.76
CA ASN A 170 -19.51 -39.24 -15.39
C ASN A 170 -19.30 -38.05 -14.46
N SER A 171 -19.58 -38.21 -13.15
CA SER A 171 -19.49 -37.09 -12.21
C SER A 171 -18.08 -36.51 -12.15
N LYS A 172 -17.00 -37.30 -12.25
CA LYS A 172 -15.62 -36.77 -12.28
C LYS A 172 -15.38 -35.72 -13.38
N ASN A 173 -16.14 -35.76 -14.47
CA ASN A 173 -15.97 -34.89 -15.64
C ASN A 173 -16.52 -33.46 -15.43
N ILE A 174 -17.10 -33.15 -14.27
CA ILE A 174 -17.55 -31.79 -13.94
C ILE A 174 -16.55 -31.02 -13.06
N LEU A 175 -15.50 -31.66 -12.56
CA LEU A 175 -14.42 -30.96 -11.84
C LEU A 175 -13.80 -29.86 -12.71
N GLY A 176 -13.58 -28.69 -12.13
CA GLY A 176 -13.04 -27.50 -12.79
C GLY A 176 -14.02 -26.75 -13.68
N LYS A 177 -15.24 -27.27 -13.91
CA LYS A 177 -16.24 -26.56 -14.73
C LYS A 177 -16.89 -25.40 -13.98
N LYS A 178 -17.36 -24.42 -14.75
CA LYS A 178 -18.13 -23.29 -14.22
C LYS A 178 -19.57 -23.70 -13.99
N ILE A 179 -20.09 -23.38 -12.81
CA ILE A 179 -21.48 -23.61 -12.45
C ILE A 179 -22.17 -22.28 -12.13
N SER A 180 -23.41 -22.11 -12.58
CA SER A 180 -24.27 -21.00 -12.21
C SER A 180 -25.45 -21.51 -11.39
N ILE A 181 -25.63 -20.93 -10.21
CA ILE A 181 -26.75 -21.16 -9.30
C ILE A 181 -27.68 -19.95 -9.43
N ASN A 182 -28.89 -20.17 -9.94
CA ASN A 182 -29.86 -19.09 -10.17
C ASN A 182 -31.06 -19.27 -9.27
N PHE A 183 -31.34 -18.26 -8.44
CA PHE A 183 -32.57 -18.17 -7.66
C PHE A 183 -33.61 -17.38 -8.46
N HIS A 184 -34.81 -17.93 -8.54
CA HIS A 184 -35.94 -17.35 -9.26
C HIS A 184 -37.05 -17.03 -8.27
N ARG A 185 -37.72 -15.90 -8.48
CA ARG A 185 -38.94 -15.52 -7.76
C ARG A 185 -39.81 -14.66 -8.68
N PHE A 186 -41.13 -14.82 -8.59
CA PHE A 186 -42.08 -14.09 -9.44
C PHE A 186 -41.75 -14.19 -10.94
N GLY A 187 -41.43 -15.41 -11.41
CA GLY A 187 -41.20 -15.69 -12.82
C GLY A 187 -39.88 -15.16 -13.40
N SER A 188 -38.93 -14.72 -12.57
CA SER A 188 -37.67 -14.13 -13.03
C SER A 188 -36.48 -14.51 -12.14
N ILE A 189 -35.28 -14.55 -12.72
CA ILE A 189 -34.02 -14.71 -11.97
C ILE A 189 -33.79 -13.46 -11.13
N THR A 190 -33.76 -13.62 -9.81
CA THR A 190 -33.48 -12.53 -8.86
C THR A 190 -32.00 -12.43 -8.51
N GLN A 191 -31.30 -13.55 -8.48
CA GLN A 191 -29.88 -13.64 -8.13
C GLN A 191 -29.22 -14.79 -8.88
N THR A 192 -27.99 -14.55 -9.34
CA THR A 192 -27.11 -15.56 -9.94
C THR A 192 -25.79 -15.55 -9.19
N PHE A 193 -25.35 -16.73 -8.75
CA PHE A 193 -24.00 -16.98 -8.29
C PHE A 193 -23.27 -17.84 -9.32
N THR A 194 -22.07 -17.42 -9.71
CA THR A 194 -21.18 -18.23 -10.55
C THR A 194 -20.01 -18.75 -9.73
N GLY A 195 -19.72 -20.04 -9.83
CA GLY A 195 -18.62 -20.69 -9.13
C GLY A 195 -17.89 -21.69 -10.00
N ILE A 196 -16.87 -22.30 -9.41
CA ILE A 196 -16.04 -23.36 -10.01
C ILE A 196 -16.15 -24.60 -9.14
N ILE A 197 -16.50 -25.74 -9.75
CA ILE A 197 -16.59 -27.01 -9.04
C ILE A 197 -15.18 -27.48 -8.70
N ALA A 198 -14.86 -27.60 -7.42
CA ALA A 198 -13.52 -27.91 -6.93
C ALA A 198 -13.41 -29.31 -6.32
N ASN A 199 -14.53 -29.88 -5.85
CA ASN A 199 -14.53 -31.18 -5.20
C ASN A 199 -15.82 -31.96 -5.49
N ILE A 200 -15.65 -33.27 -5.63
CA ILE A 200 -16.75 -34.22 -5.81
C ILE A 200 -16.52 -35.34 -4.82
N ARG A 201 -17.53 -35.59 -3.97
CA ARG A 201 -17.52 -36.69 -3.01
C ARG A 201 -18.76 -37.54 -3.21
N ASN A 202 -18.55 -38.79 -3.58
CA ASN A 202 -19.59 -39.81 -3.65
C ASN A 202 -19.60 -40.56 -2.32
N LYS A 203 -20.63 -40.33 -1.50
CA LYS A 203 -20.79 -41.01 -0.21
C LYS A 203 -21.80 -42.14 -0.38
N LYS A 204 -21.39 -43.36 -0.04
CA LYS A 204 -22.29 -44.52 0.05
C LYS A 204 -22.83 -44.63 1.48
N ASP A 205 -24.12 -44.87 1.60
CA ASP A 205 -24.75 -45.14 2.88
C ASP A 205 -24.64 -46.64 3.25
N GLU A 206 -24.89 -46.97 4.51
CA GLU A 206 -24.80 -48.34 5.04
C GLU A 206 -25.77 -49.28 4.28
N GLY A 207 -25.30 -50.48 3.93
CA GLY A 207 -26.09 -51.47 3.18
C GLY A 207 -25.90 -51.46 1.66
N GLY A 208 -25.17 -50.48 1.09
CA GLY A 208 -24.62 -50.54 -0.28
C GLY A 208 -25.66 -50.62 -1.40
N GLY A 209 -26.27 -49.48 -1.76
CA GLY A 209 -27.16 -49.39 -2.92
C GLY A 209 -27.27 -47.96 -3.45
N TYR A 210 -27.90 -47.08 -2.67
CA TYR A 210 -28.06 -45.67 -3.02
C TYR A 210 -27.15 -44.80 -2.16
N GLY A 211 -26.54 -43.78 -2.77
CA GLY A 211 -25.67 -42.84 -2.09
C GLY A 211 -26.03 -41.38 -2.39
N LYS A 212 -25.21 -40.48 -1.88
CA LYS A 212 -25.32 -39.04 -2.17
C LYS A 212 -24.04 -38.56 -2.85
N LEU A 213 -24.22 -37.80 -3.92
CA LEU A 213 -23.16 -37.04 -4.55
C LEU A 213 -23.13 -35.63 -3.96
N TYR A 214 -21.99 -35.25 -3.41
CA TYR A 214 -21.68 -33.91 -2.92
C TYR A 214 -20.80 -33.24 -3.97
N ILE A 215 -21.31 -32.18 -4.58
CA ILE A 215 -20.59 -31.34 -5.53
C ILE A 215 -20.30 -30.04 -4.82
N THR A 216 -19.03 -29.79 -4.51
CA THR A 216 -18.61 -28.59 -3.79
C THR A 216 -17.63 -27.76 -4.60
N GLY A 217 -17.63 -26.47 -4.35
CA GLY A 217 -16.77 -25.55 -5.06
C GLY A 217 -16.75 -24.17 -4.45
N HIS A 218 -16.07 -23.27 -5.15
CA HIS A 218 -15.80 -21.92 -4.66
C HIS A 218 -16.22 -20.87 -5.67
N SER A 219 -16.30 -19.61 -5.25
CA SER A 219 -16.31 -18.49 -6.20
C SER A 219 -15.01 -18.45 -7.01
N PRO A 220 -14.98 -17.77 -8.18
CA PRO A 220 -13.77 -17.62 -8.99
C PRO A 220 -12.58 -16.98 -8.27
N SER A 221 -12.79 -16.42 -7.07
CA SER A 221 -11.73 -15.97 -6.17
C SER A 221 -10.67 -17.03 -5.87
N ILE A 222 -11.03 -18.32 -5.90
CA ILE A 222 -10.09 -19.43 -5.68
C ILE A 222 -8.99 -19.50 -6.74
N LEU A 223 -9.22 -18.94 -7.93
CA LEU A 223 -8.20 -18.86 -8.99
C LEU A 223 -7.02 -17.99 -8.58
N LEU A 224 -7.22 -17.07 -7.63
CA LEU A 224 -6.18 -16.19 -7.11
C LEU A 224 -5.27 -16.86 -6.06
N GLU A 225 -5.51 -18.14 -5.75
CA GLU A 225 -4.69 -18.99 -4.86
C GLU A 225 -3.68 -19.86 -5.64
N ASN A 226 -3.16 -19.37 -6.77
CA ASN A 226 -2.23 -20.09 -7.66
C ASN A 226 -0.82 -20.37 -7.07
N GLY A 227 -0.57 -19.95 -5.82
CA GLY A 227 0.72 -20.08 -5.13
C GLY A 227 1.23 -18.75 -4.61
N LYS A 228 2.32 -18.79 -3.86
CA LYS A 228 2.94 -17.59 -3.25
C LYS A 228 3.85 -16.89 -4.25
N ASP A 229 3.71 -15.57 -4.39
CA ASP A 229 4.55 -14.73 -5.23
C ASP A 229 5.23 -13.59 -4.44
N CYS A 230 6.21 -12.95 -5.08
CA CYS A 230 6.92 -11.78 -4.57
C CYS A 230 6.94 -10.67 -5.63
N GLN A 231 6.39 -9.51 -5.29
CA GLN A 231 6.27 -8.39 -6.19
C GLN A 231 6.26 -7.05 -5.43
N SER A 232 6.66 -5.97 -6.10
CA SER A 232 6.60 -4.62 -5.52
C SER A 232 5.90 -3.63 -6.45
N TYR A 233 5.32 -2.59 -5.86
CA TYR A 233 4.61 -1.52 -6.52
C TYR A 233 5.12 -0.19 -5.97
N GLU A 234 5.66 0.67 -6.83
CA GLU A 234 6.18 1.99 -6.44
C GLU A 234 5.27 3.08 -7.03
N ASN A 235 4.91 4.07 -6.22
CA ASN A 235 4.15 5.26 -6.61
C ASN A 235 2.85 4.97 -7.38
N LYS A 236 2.00 4.09 -6.84
CA LYS A 236 0.72 3.69 -7.45
C LYS A 236 -0.47 3.93 -6.54
N LYS A 237 -1.64 4.20 -7.12
CA LYS A 237 -2.90 4.17 -6.38
C LYS A 237 -3.32 2.75 -6.07
N LEU A 238 -4.16 2.59 -5.04
CA LEU A 238 -4.60 1.27 -4.60
C LEU A 238 -5.33 0.49 -5.72
N ASP A 239 -6.20 1.14 -6.50
CA ASP A 239 -6.88 0.47 -7.63
C ASP A 239 -5.92 0.04 -8.75
N GLU A 240 -4.88 0.82 -9.00
CA GLU A 240 -3.83 0.48 -9.98
C GLU A 240 -3.04 -0.75 -9.53
N ILE A 241 -2.76 -0.87 -8.23
CA ILE A 241 -2.08 -2.05 -7.65
C ILE A 241 -2.96 -3.29 -7.84
N ILE A 242 -4.24 -3.21 -7.49
CA ILE A 242 -5.18 -4.33 -7.64
C ILE A 242 -5.31 -4.76 -9.11
N LYS A 243 -5.49 -3.81 -10.03
CA LYS A 243 -5.55 -4.10 -11.48
C LYS A 243 -4.26 -4.74 -11.99
N GLN A 244 -3.11 -4.28 -11.53
CA GLN A 244 -1.82 -4.82 -11.94
C GLN A 244 -1.56 -6.22 -11.36
N ALA A 245 -2.00 -6.51 -10.13
CA ALA A 245 -1.94 -7.85 -9.55
C ALA A 245 -2.78 -8.87 -10.35
N LEU A 246 -3.90 -8.43 -10.92
CA LEU A 246 -4.78 -9.29 -11.71
C LEU A 246 -4.48 -9.33 -13.21
N ALA A 247 -3.46 -8.62 -13.68
CA ALA A 247 -3.19 -8.47 -15.11
C ALA A 247 -2.86 -9.81 -15.81
N GLU A 248 -2.24 -10.75 -15.08
CA GLU A 248 -1.83 -12.06 -15.62
C GLU A 248 -3.01 -13.04 -15.79
N TYR A 249 -4.19 -12.73 -15.23
CA TYR A 249 -5.39 -13.57 -15.29
C TYR A 249 -6.27 -13.34 -16.52
N ASN A 250 -5.88 -12.46 -17.45
CA ASN A 250 -6.55 -12.23 -18.74
C ASN A 250 -8.09 -12.04 -18.67
N GLY A 251 -8.59 -11.46 -17.57
CA GLY A 251 -10.02 -11.23 -17.36
C GLY A 251 -10.83 -12.44 -16.88
N GLU A 252 -10.19 -13.58 -16.55
CA GLU A 252 -10.86 -14.73 -15.95
C GLU A 252 -11.47 -14.42 -14.58
N VAL A 253 -10.85 -13.48 -13.86
CA VAL A 253 -11.32 -12.96 -12.58
C VAL A 253 -11.65 -11.47 -12.74
N ALA A 254 -12.94 -11.14 -12.74
CA ALA A 254 -13.39 -9.75 -12.77
C ALA A 254 -13.39 -9.15 -11.37
N ILE A 255 -12.86 -7.92 -11.24
CA ILE A 255 -12.90 -7.15 -9.99
C ILE A 255 -13.42 -5.73 -10.24
N SER A 256 -14.24 -5.22 -9.33
CA SER A 256 -14.67 -3.82 -9.27
C SER A 256 -13.91 -3.10 -8.16
N THR A 257 -13.27 -1.98 -8.50
CA THR A 257 -12.55 -1.12 -7.55
C THR A 257 -13.24 0.23 -7.38
N LYS A 258 -14.57 0.25 -7.33
CA LYS A 258 -15.37 1.49 -7.20
C LYS A 258 -15.44 1.94 -5.74
N ASN A 259 -15.42 3.26 -5.53
CA ASN A 259 -15.55 3.89 -4.20
C ASN A 259 -14.55 3.34 -3.17
N ILE A 260 -13.29 3.19 -3.55
CA ILE A 260 -12.22 2.84 -2.60
C ILE A 260 -12.04 3.96 -1.56
N ASN A 261 -11.76 3.59 -0.32
CA ASN A 261 -11.48 4.53 0.77
C ASN A 261 -10.14 5.26 0.62
N THR A 262 -9.24 4.72 -0.21
CA THR A 262 -7.87 5.20 -0.38
C THR A 262 -7.67 5.80 -1.76
N ASP A 263 -7.69 7.13 -1.87
CA ASP A 263 -7.63 7.87 -3.14
C ASP A 263 -6.23 8.39 -3.51
N TYR A 264 -5.26 8.15 -2.63
CA TYR A 264 -3.91 8.65 -2.74
C TYR A 264 -2.90 7.64 -3.25
N THR A 265 -1.79 8.15 -3.78
CA THR A 265 -0.65 7.34 -4.21
C THR A 265 0.07 6.73 -3.01
N ILE A 266 0.26 5.41 -3.07
CA ILE A 266 1.05 4.63 -2.12
C ILE A 266 2.51 4.63 -2.61
N PRO A 267 3.48 5.13 -1.80
CA PRO A 267 4.87 5.24 -2.24
C PRO A 267 5.52 3.89 -2.55
N TYR A 268 5.28 2.89 -1.70
CA TYR A 268 5.82 1.55 -1.85
C TYR A 268 4.89 0.53 -1.22
N CYS A 269 4.52 -0.49 -1.99
CA CYS A 269 3.73 -1.62 -1.54
C CYS A 269 4.39 -2.92 -2.01
N VAL A 270 4.36 -3.95 -1.17
CA VAL A 270 5.02 -5.22 -1.44
C VAL A 270 4.03 -6.37 -1.26
N GLN A 271 4.01 -7.29 -2.21
CA GLN A 271 3.49 -8.65 -2.08
C GLN A 271 4.68 -9.55 -1.79
N TYR A 272 4.72 -10.25 -0.67
CA TYR A 272 5.87 -11.09 -0.32
C TYR A 272 5.44 -12.43 0.25
N LYS A 273 5.71 -13.51 -0.49
CA LYS A 273 5.31 -14.89 -0.14
C LYS A 273 3.80 -15.01 0.09
N GLU A 274 3.01 -14.28 -0.70
CA GLU A 274 1.55 -14.22 -0.65
C GLU A 274 0.98 -14.62 -2.01
N SER A 275 -0.12 -15.37 -2.03
CA SER A 275 -0.91 -15.49 -3.24
C SER A 275 -1.61 -14.17 -3.55
N ASP A 276 -2.08 -13.99 -4.78
CA ASP A 276 -2.75 -12.75 -5.18
C ASP A 276 -4.02 -12.52 -4.35
N TYR A 277 -4.74 -13.58 -3.96
CA TYR A 277 -5.88 -13.47 -3.06
C TYR A 277 -5.46 -12.93 -1.68
N GLN A 278 -4.44 -13.53 -1.07
CA GLN A 278 -3.97 -13.13 0.26
C GLN A 278 -3.38 -11.71 0.24
N PHE A 279 -2.69 -11.34 -0.84
CA PHE A 279 -2.20 -9.98 -1.07
C PHE A 279 -3.36 -8.98 -1.11
N ILE A 280 -4.36 -9.21 -1.95
CA ILE A 280 -5.53 -8.32 -2.10
C ILE A 280 -6.32 -8.26 -0.79
N LYS A 281 -6.55 -9.41 -0.13
CA LYS A 281 -7.21 -9.48 1.19
C LYS A 281 -6.45 -8.66 2.24
N ARG A 282 -5.12 -8.80 2.31
CA ARG A 282 -4.30 -8.01 3.23
C ARG A 282 -4.41 -6.52 2.94
N LEU A 283 -4.41 -6.11 1.67
CA LEU A 283 -4.65 -4.71 1.30
C LEU A 283 -6.04 -4.24 1.73
N ALA A 284 -7.08 -5.07 1.57
CA ALA A 284 -8.43 -4.75 2.05
C ALA A 284 -8.44 -4.54 3.57
N HIS A 285 -7.79 -5.43 4.32
CA HIS A 285 -7.64 -5.30 5.77
C HIS A 285 -6.89 -4.02 6.16
N ARG A 286 -5.74 -3.73 5.52
CA ARG A 286 -4.92 -2.56 5.84
C ARG A 286 -5.56 -1.22 5.51
N TYR A 287 -6.28 -1.15 4.40
CA TYR A 287 -6.89 0.09 3.93
C TYR A 287 -8.36 0.23 4.36
N GLY A 288 -8.91 -0.80 5.01
CA GLY A 288 -10.28 -0.84 5.50
C GLY A 288 -11.31 -0.99 4.38
N GLU A 289 -10.94 -1.62 3.27
CA GLU A 289 -11.82 -1.83 2.12
C GLU A 289 -12.68 -3.10 2.33
N TYR A 290 -13.89 -3.12 1.78
CA TYR A 290 -14.65 -4.36 1.68
C TYR A 290 -14.11 -5.19 0.52
N PHE A 291 -13.88 -6.48 0.75
CA PHE A 291 -13.43 -7.41 -0.27
C PHE A 291 -14.29 -8.69 -0.23
N TYR A 292 -15.11 -8.92 -1.25
CA TYR A 292 -16.05 -10.04 -1.31
C TYR A 292 -16.42 -10.35 -2.76
N TYR A 293 -17.08 -11.49 -3.02
CA TYR A 293 -17.59 -11.84 -4.34
C TYR A 293 -19.11 -11.65 -4.39
N ASP A 294 -19.63 -10.83 -5.32
CA ASP A 294 -21.07 -10.50 -5.37
C ASP A 294 -21.95 -11.53 -6.10
N GLY A 295 -21.36 -12.67 -6.48
CA GLY A 295 -21.97 -13.70 -7.31
C GLY A 295 -21.57 -13.63 -8.78
N GLN A 296 -20.99 -12.53 -9.24
CA GLN A 296 -20.49 -12.37 -10.61
C GLN A 296 -19.06 -11.85 -10.66
N SER A 297 -18.72 -10.85 -9.84
CA SER A 297 -17.42 -10.20 -9.79
C SER A 297 -16.93 -10.02 -8.35
N LEU A 298 -15.62 -9.96 -8.17
CA LEU A 298 -15.04 -9.51 -6.92
C LEU A 298 -15.29 -8.01 -6.75
N ILE A 299 -15.56 -7.59 -5.53
CA ILE A 299 -15.71 -6.19 -5.14
C ILE A 299 -14.56 -5.87 -4.21
N PHE A 300 -13.85 -4.78 -4.49
CA PHE A 300 -12.82 -4.21 -3.63
C PHE A 300 -13.12 -2.72 -3.44
N GLY A 301 -13.74 -2.36 -2.30
CA GLY A 301 -14.16 -0.99 -1.99
C GLY A 301 -15.63 -0.88 -1.57
N ASN A 302 -16.13 0.36 -1.46
CA ASN A 302 -17.47 0.67 -0.97
C ASN A 302 -18.51 0.83 -2.07
N GLU A 303 -18.59 -0.14 -2.98
CA GLU A 303 -19.61 -0.12 -4.04
C GLU A 303 -21.03 -0.12 -3.43
N ILE A 304 -21.91 0.73 -3.96
CA ILE A 304 -23.31 0.79 -3.55
C ILE A 304 -24.05 -0.34 -4.27
N LYS A 305 -24.58 -1.28 -3.49
CA LYS A 305 -25.47 -2.35 -3.95
C LYS A 305 -26.92 -2.05 -3.54
N ASP A 306 -27.85 -2.85 -4.05
CA ASP A 306 -29.28 -2.67 -3.82
C ASP A 306 -29.67 -2.73 -2.34
N THR A 307 -30.71 -1.98 -2.00
CA THR A 307 -31.36 -2.03 -0.68
C THR A 307 -32.65 -2.83 -0.79
N ILE A 308 -32.75 -3.88 0.02
CA ILE A 308 -33.89 -4.79 0.09
C ILE A 308 -34.70 -4.46 1.35
N GLU A 309 -36.00 -4.31 1.21
CA GLU A 309 -36.90 -4.06 2.34
C GLU A 309 -37.36 -5.38 2.93
N LEU A 310 -37.07 -5.59 4.22
CA LEU A 310 -37.45 -6.79 4.97
C LEU A 310 -38.31 -6.39 6.16
N GLY A 311 -39.52 -6.95 6.26
CA GLY A 311 -40.40 -6.76 7.40
C GLY A 311 -40.84 -8.10 7.99
N GLU A 312 -41.11 -8.15 9.30
CA GLU A 312 -41.57 -9.36 10.02
C GLU A 312 -42.86 -9.96 9.43
N ASN A 313 -43.67 -9.15 8.73
CA ASN A 313 -44.89 -9.59 8.03
C ASN A 313 -44.71 -9.86 6.53
N ILE A 314 -43.48 -9.77 6.01
CA ILE A 314 -43.19 -9.86 4.57
C ILE A 314 -42.25 -11.06 4.34
N ASP A 315 -40.95 -10.80 4.30
CA ASP A 315 -39.91 -11.78 3.99
C ASP A 315 -38.93 -12.01 5.14
N LEU A 316 -39.02 -11.25 6.24
CA LEU A 316 -38.19 -11.48 7.42
C LEU A 316 -38.79 -12.62 8.26
N ILE A 317 -37.98 -13.64 8.56
CA ILE A 317 -38.37 -14.80 9.36
C ILE A 317 -38.09 -14.52 10.84
N ASP A 318 -36.86 -14.10 11.15
CA ASP A 318 -36.41 -13.68 12.48
C ASP A 318 -35.21 -12.75 12.39
N ILE A 319 -34.93 -12.04 13.48
CA ILE A 319 -33.78 -11.16 13.61
C ILE A 319 -33.34 -11.00 15.07
N GLU A 320 -32.03 -10.88 15.26
CA GLU A 320 -31.32 -10.62 16.51
C GLU A 320 -30.47 -9.36 16.35
N PHE A 321 -30.46 -8.50 17.38
CA PHE A 321 -29.67 -7.27 17.44
C PHE A 321 -28.64 -7.35 18.57
N GLU A 322 -27.37 -7.13 18.24
CA GLU A 322 -26.26 -7.15 19.17
C GLU A 322 -25.59 -5.77 19.25
N MET A 323 -25.32 -5.28 20.46
CA MET A 323 -24.57 -4.06 20.72
C MET A 323 -23.41 -4.34 21.68
N MET A 324 -22.26 -3.73 21.42
CA MET A 324 -21.03 -3.93 22.20
C MET A 324 -20.28 -2.62 22.42
N ILE A 325 -19.60 -2.48 23.56
CA ILE A 325 -18.73 -1.33 23.84
C ILE A 325 -17.30 -1.60 23.39
N LYS A 326 -16.61 -0.58 22.84
CA LYS A 326 -15.21 -0.67 22.35
C LYS A 326 -14.40 0.57 22.74
N PRO A 327 -13.09 0.47 23.08
CA PRO A 327 -12.28 1.64 23.43
C PRO A 327 -12.21 2.69 22.31
N GLN A 328 -12.64 3.91 22.59
CA GLN A 328 -12.79 4.97 21.57
C GLN A 328 -11.61 5.95 21.48
N LEU A 329 -10.79 6.04 22.54
CA LEU A 329 -9.71 7.02 22.68
C LEU A 329 -8.34 6.38 22.51
N PHE A 330 -7.53 6.94 21.63
CA PHE A 330 -6.15 6.50 21.40
C PHE A 330 -5.32 7.61 20.76
N LYS A 331 -4.00 7.41 20.76
CA LYS A 331 -3.02 8.26 20.11
C LYS A 331 -1.95 7.37 19.45
N TYR A 332 -1.61 7.69 18.21
CA TYR A 332 -0.47 7.09 17.53
C TYR A 332 0.69 8.06 17.45
N LEU A 333 1.90 7.51 17.52
CA LEU A 333 3.16 8.21 17.29
C LEU A 333 4.02 7.44 16.29
N SER A 334 4.77 8.13 15.43
CA SER A 334 5.73 7.54 14.50
C SER A 334 6.92 8.48 14.31
N TYR A 335 8.12 7.93 14.12
CA TYR A 335 9.32 8.71 13.86
C TYR A 335 9.50 8.95 12.36
N ASP A 336 9.48 10.22 11.95
CA ASP A 336 9.83 10.64 10.61
C ASP A 336 11.34 10.84 10.49
N SER A 337 12.01 9.91 9.81
CA SER A 337 13.45 9.96 9.62
C SER A 337 13.93 11.04 8.65
N ILE A 338 13.04 11.58 7.80
CA ILE A 338 13.40 12.65 6.86
C ILE A 338 13.40 14.00 7.58
N SER A 339 12.37 14.27 8.38
CA SER A 339 12.31 15.50 9.18
C SER A 339 13.05 15.41 10.52
N ALA A 340 13.42 14.20 10.95
CA ALA A 340 13.98 13.89 12.27
C ALA A 340 13.06 14.27 13.45
N GLU A 341 11.75 14.10 13.29
CA GLU A 341 10.74 14.44 14.31
C GLU A 341 9.82 13.26 14.61
N VAL A 342 9.30 13.21 15.85
CA VAL A 342 8.18 12.32 16.18
C VAL A 342 6.89 13.01 15.75
N LYS A 343 6.14 12.38 14.85
CA LYS A 343 4.80 12.80 14.46
C LYS A 343 3.79 12.06 15.33
N GLU A 344 2.73 12.74 15.74
CA GLU A 344 1.65 12.16 16.53
C GLU A 344 0.28 12.46 15.93
N LYS A 345 -0.68 11.54 16.14
CA LYS A 345 -2.09 11.77 15.80
C LYS A 345 -3.01 11.20 16.86
N ASP A 346 -3.83 12.09 17.41
CA ASP A 346 -4.86 11.77 18.39
C ASP A 346 -6.17 11.39 17.69
N SER A 347 -6.89 10.41 18.25
CA SER A 347 -8.25 10.03 17.83
C SER A 347 -9.24 11.20 17.80
N ASP A 348 -9.10 12.19 18.68
CA ASP A 348 -9.96 13.38 18.70
C ASP A 348 -9.67 14.31 17.52
N ALA A 349 -8.43 14.35 17.04
CA ALA A 349 -8.01 15.21 15.92
C ALA A 349 -8.60 14.76 14.57
N VAL A 350 -9.05 13.50 14.47
CA VAL A 350 -9.66 12.93 13.26
C VAL A 350 -11.18 12.81 13.36
N LYS A 351 -11.81 13.26 14.45
CA LYS A 351 -13.26 13.10 14.70
C LYS A 351 -14.15 13.79 13.65
N ASN A 352 -13.64 14.82 12.98
CA ASN A 352 -14.33 15.50 11.87
C ASN A 352 -14.05 14.88 10.50
N ASN A 353 -13.14 13.90 10.43
CA ASN A 353 -12.77 13.20 9.19
C ASN A 353 -13.44 11.83 9.07
N VAL A 354 -14.06 11.32 10.14
CA VAL A 354 -14.79 10.04 10.11
C VAL A 354 -16.18 10.21 9.50
N GLN A 355 -16.71 9.13 8.94
CA GLN A 355 -18.09 9.11 8.47
C GLN A 355 -19.08 9.36 9.62
N ARG A 356 -20.04 10.26 9.38
CA ARG A 356 -21.15 10.52 10.32
C ARG A 356 -22.00 9.25 10.50
N LYS A 357 -22.20 8.83 11.75
CA LYS A 357 -23.06 7.69 12.08
C LYS A 357 -24.52 8.12 12.11
N THR A 358 -25.35 7.41 11.33
CA THR A 358 -26.80 7.68 11.25
C THR A 358 -27.61 6.67 12.04
N ASN A 359 -27.06 5.49 12.34
CA ASN A 359 -27.73 4.45 13.12
C ASN A 359 -27.75 4.85 14.62
N PRO A 360 -28.93 5.02 15.25
CA PRO A 360 -29.04 5.50 16.63
C PRO A 360 -28.50 4.50 17.66
N PHE A 361 -28.61 3.19 17.39
CA PHE A 361 -28.10 2.14 18.29
C PHE A 361 -26.57 2.13 18.30
N GLN A 362 -25.94 2.19 17.11
CA GLN A 362 -24.49 2.32 16.99
C GLN A 362 -23.99 3.56 17.75
N GLN A 363 -24.66 4.71 17.56
CA GLN A 363 -24.34 5.96 18.23
C GLN A 363 -24.42 5.83 19.77
N ALA A 364 -25.49 5.22 20.29
CA ALA A 364 -25.65 4.98 21.72
C ALA A 364 -24.54 4.10 22.31
N ALA A 365 -24.10 3.06 21.58
CA ALA A 365 -22.98 2.22 22.02
C ALA A 365 -21.62 2.95 21.98
N ILE A 366 -21.39 3.83 21.00
CA ILE A 366 -20.19 4.68 20.95
C ILE A 366 -20.15 5.62 22.16
N GLU A 367 -21.26 6.28 22.48
CA GLU A 367 -21.38 7.18 23.64
C GLU A 367 -21.21 6.44 24.97
N ALA A 368 -21.77 5.22 25.09
CA ALA A 368 -21.54 4.36 26.24
C ALA A 368 -20.05 3.97 26.35
N SER A 369 -19.41 3.66 25.23
CA SER A 369 -18.00 3.30 25.17
C SER A 369 -17.08 4.43 25.65
N GLU A 370 -17.32 5.68 25.23
CA GLU A 370 -16.54 6.85 25.68
C GLU A 370 -16.67 7.08 27.20
N LYS A 371 -17.81 6.72 27.81
CA LYS A 371 -18.02 6.84 29.27
C LYS A 371 -17.25 5.78 30.07
N VAL A 372 -17.13 4.57 29.52
CA VAL A 372 -16.46 3.42 30.16
C VAL A 372 -14.94 3.47 29.94
N PHE A 373 -14.50 3.65 28.70
CA PHE A 373 -13.09 3.60 28.31
C PHE A 373 -12.48 5.01 28.26
N ARG A 374 -12.18 5.57 29.43
CA ARG A 374 -11.64 6.94 29.55
C ARG A 374 -10.13 7.06 29.35
N LYS A 375 -9.39 5.95 29.47
CA LYS A 375 -7.93 5.96 29.28
C LYS A 375 -7.62 6.16 27.80
N LYS A 376 -6.90 7.23 27.48
CA LYS A 376 -6.32 7.44 26.16
C LYS A 376 -5.05 6.60 26.04
N SER A 377 -5.14 5.51 25.28
CA SER A 377 -3.98 4.65 24.98
C SER A 377 -3.04 5.33 24.00
N GLU A 378 -1.74 5.11 24.16
CA GLU A 378 -0.71 5.68 23.29
C GLU A 378 0.19 4.56 22.76
N MET A 379 0.47 4.56 21.45
CA MET A 379 1.17 3.47 20.76
C MET A 379 2.08 3.98 19.64
N LEU A 380 3.29 3.41 19.55
CA LEU A 380 4.18 3.56 18.41
C LEU A 380 3.61 2.80 17.20
N PHE A 381 3.30 3.51 16.13
CA PHE A 381 2.81 2.95 14.88
C PHE A 381 3.93 2.87 13.84
N ASN A 382 4.39 1.65 13.56
CA ASN A 382 5.57 1.39 12.75
C ASN A 382 5.27 1.01 11.29
N ALA A 383 4.03 1.12 10.82
CA ALA A 383 3.66 0.76 9.44
C ALA A 383 3.47 1.96 8.48
N THR A 384 3.87 3.17 8.90
CA THR A 384 3.93 4.35 8.03
C THR A 384 5.03 4.21 6.98
N SER A 385 4.78 4.71 5.75
CA SER A 385 5.84 4.89 4.76
C SER A 385 6.91 5.83 5.29
N GLN A 386 8.18 5.57 4.96
CA GLN A 386 9.28 6.47 5.30
C GLN A 386 9.18 7.85 4.60
N GLN A 387 8.32 7.98 3.58
CA GLN A 387 8.18 9.21 2.79
C GLN A 387 6.95 10.05 3.14
N THR A 388 5.92 9.45 3.74
CA THR A 388 4.59 10.08 3.93
C THR A 388 4.05 9.90 5.35
N VAL A 389 4.94 9.90 6.35
CA VAL A 389 4.64 9.57 7.75
C VAL A 389 3.42 10.32 8.30
N GLU A 390 3.38 11.65 8.20
CA GLU A 390 2.29 12.48 8.74
C GLU A 390 0.92 12.12 8.13
N LYS A 391 0.89 11.90 6.81
CA LYS A 391 -0.33 11.54 6.08
C LYS A 391 -0.78 10.12 6.46
N ASP A 392 0.14 9.17 6.47
CA ASP A 392 -0.16 7.78 6.81
C ASP A 392 -0.66 7.68 8.25
N LEU A 393 -0.07 8.42 9.18
CA LEU A 393 -0.50 8.46 10.58
C LEU A 393 -1.91 9.06 10.74
N LYS A 394 -2.22 10.10 9.96
CA LYS A 394 -3.56 10.70 9.92
C LYS A 394 -4.61 9.70 9.42
N GLU A 395 -4.36 9.09 8.25
CA GLU A 395 -5.28 8.10 7.70
C GLU A 395 -5.38 6.87 8.58
N MET A 396 -4.28 6.50 9.26
CA MET A 396 -4.30 5.39 10.20
C MET A 396 -5.21 5.69 11.40
N ALA A 397 -5.04 6.85 12.02
CA ALA A 397 -5.90 7.25 13.13
C ALA A 397 -7.38 7.33 12.71
N ARG A 398 -7.68 7.81 11.49
CA ARG A 398 -9.04 7.83 10.96
C ARG A 398 -9.62 6.42 10.81
N ARG A 399 -8.92 5.50 10.14
CA ARG A 399 -9.39 4.12 9.91
C ARG A 399 -9.59 3.37 11.22
N GLN A 400 -8.64 3.50 12.16
CA GLN A 400 -8.76 2.86 13.47
C GLN A 400 -9.96 3.42 14.26
N LYS A 401 -10.20 4.73 14.19
CA LYS A 401 -11.34 5.35 14.86
C LYS A 401 -12.65 4.78 14.33
N GLU A 402 -12.82 4.72 13.01
CA GLU A 402 -14.00 4.13 12.38
C GLU A 402 -14.11 2.62 12.65
N SER A 403 -13.00 1.89 12.70
CA SER A 403 -12.99 0.46 13.05
C SER A 403 -13.52 0.21 14.47
N ARG A 404 -13.10 1.03 15.44
CA ARG A 404 -13.58 0.97 16.83
C ARG A 404 -15.05 1.38 16.98
N GLU A 405 -15.64 1.99 15.97
CA GLU A 405 -17.06 2.35 15.92
C GLU A 405 -17.96 1.21 15.38
N HIS A 406 -17.40 0.06 15.00
CA HIS A 406 -18.16 -1.18 14.79
C HIS A 406 -18.69 -1.73 16.12
N THR A 407 -19.76 -1.14 16.64
CA THR A 407 -20.33 -1.45 17.95
C THR A 407 -21.69 -2.13 17.89
N MET A 408 -22.15 -2.49 16.68
CA MET A 408 -23.45 -3.11 16.46
C MET A 408 -23.38 -4.12 15.31
N GLN A 409 -24.07 -5.25 15.49
CA GLN A 409 -24.28 -6.28 14.48
C GLN A 409 -25.73 -6.77 14.56
N VAL A 410 -26.26 -7.26 13.43
CA VAL A 410 -27.54 -7.96 13.37
C VAL A 410 -27.38 -9.32 12.72
N ARG A 411 -28.15 -10.30 13.16
CA ARG A 411 -28.23 -11.64 12.58
C ARG A 411 -29.68 -11.94 12.29
N GLY A 412 -30.01 -12.42 11.10
CA GLY A 412 -31.41 -12.69 10.79
C GLY A 412 -31.61 -13.68 9.68
N ARG A 413 -32.87 -14.09 9.50
CA ARG A 413 -33.30 -14.99 8.44
C ARG A 413 -34.33 -14.34 7.55
N SER A 414 -34.24 -14.55 6.24
CA SER A 414 -35.23 -14.04 5.29
C SER A 414 -35.60 -15.03 4.18
N ARG A 415 -36.72 -14.78 3.52
CA ARG A 415 -37.19 -15.51 2.33
C ARG A 415 -36.91 -14.77 1.02
N ASP A 416 -36.33 -13.57 1.06
CA ASP A 416 -36.08 -12.79 -0.17
C ASP A 416 -34.74 -13.22 -0.81
N PRO A 417 -34.75 -13.81 -2.02
CA PRO A 417 -33.55 -14.19 -2.77
C PRO A 417 -32.87 -13.03 -3.49
N LYS A 418 -33.28 -11.78 -3.26
CA LYS A 418 -32.52 -10.59 -3.69
C LYS A 418 -31.51 -10.14 -2.65
N LEU A 419 -31.68 -10.53 -1.40
CA LEU A 419 -30.72 -10.21 -0.35
C LEU A 419 -29.41 -10.96 -0.64
N ARG A 420 -28.29 -10.23 -0.66
CA ARG A 420 -26.98 -10.76 -1.06
C ARG A 420 -25.86 -10.04 -0.34
N ILE A 421 -24.68 -10.67 -0.34
CA ILE A 421 -23.45 -10.11 0.21
C ILE A 421 -23.16 -8.70 -0.36
N GLY A 422 -22.82 -7.76 0.52
CA GLY A 422 -22.58 -6.36 0.20
C GLY A 422 -23.83 -5.51 -0.09
N GLY A 423 -25.00 -6.14 -0.25
CA GLY A 423 -26.31 -5.47 -0.30
C GLY A 423 -26.70 -4.84 1.04
N LYS A 424 -27.82 -4.12 1.07
CA LYS A 424 -28.38 -3.57 2.31
C LYS A 424 -29.75 -4.16 2.60
N ALA A 425 -30.02 -4.48 3.87
CA ALA A 425 -31.33 -4.81 4.37
C ALA A 425 -31.90 -3.62 5.14
N LYS A 426 -33.01 -3.05 4.68
CA LYS A 426 -33.80 -2.06 5.40
C LYS A 426 -34.91 -2.78 6.15
N ILE A 427 -34.85 -2.75 7.48
CA ILE A 427 -35.61 -3.67 8.33
C ILE A 427 -36.77 -2.93 9.00
N SER A 428 -37.93 -3.59 9.12
CA SER A 428 -39.09 -3.08 9.86
C SER A 428 -39.76 -4.14 10.72
N ASP A 429 -40.37 -3.70 11.83
CA ASP A 429 -41.16 -4.55 12.72
C ASP A 429 -42.56 -4.86 12.17
N ILE A 430 -43.30 -5.70 12.90
CA ILE A 430 -44.69 -6.05 12.60
C ILE A 430 -45.64 -4.85 12.44
N ASN A 431 -45.30 -3.70 13.03
CA ASN A 431 -46.04 -2.44 12.97
C ASN A 431 -45.48 -1.46 11.94
N ALA A 432 -44.61 -1.93 11.02
CA ALA A 432 -43.89 -1.13 10.03
C ALA A 432 -42.98 -0.03 10.62
N LYS A 433 -42.60 -0.14 11.89
CA LYS A 433 -41.61 0.74 12.51
C LYS A 433 -40.22 0.35 12.01
N ALA A 434 -39.43 1.33 11.59
CA ALA A 434 -38.08 1.09 11.12
C ALA A 434 -37.19 0.51 12.25
N MET A 435 -36.46 -0.54 11.92
CA MET A 435 -35.40 -1.17 12.72
C MET A 435 -34.00 -0.84 12.16
N GLU A 436 -33.90 0.23 11.36
CA GLU A 436 -32.71 0.71 10.64
C GLU A 436 -32.31 -0.13 9.40
N THR A 437 -31.18 0.26 8.78
CA THR A 437 -30.63 -0.38 7.58
C THR A 437 -29.23 -0.91 7.85
N TYR A 438 -28.96 -2.12 7.39
CA TYR A 438 -27.71 -2.84 7.64
C TYR A 438 -27.09 -3.34 6.33
N ARG A 439 -25.79 -3.16 6.16
CA ARG A 439 -25.00 -3.76 5.09
C ARG A 439 -24.73 -5.23 5.42
N ILE A 440 -24.98 -6.12 4.47
CA ILE A 440 -24.76 -7.56 4.63
C ILE A 440 -23.27 -7.88 4.41
N ILE A 441 -22.65 -8.54 5.40
CA ILE A 441 -21.22 -8.92 5.38
C ILE A 441 -21.00 -10.44 5.34
N GLU A 442 -22.03 -11.22 5.63
CA GLU A 442 -22.08 -12.67 5.48
C GLU A 442 -23.50 -13.06 5.08
N ILE A 443 -23.66 -14.02 4.19
CA ILE A 443 -24.98 -14.57 3.86
C ILE A 443 -24.87 -16.05 3.48
N TYR A 444 -25.82 -16.83 3.96
CA TYR A 444 -25.99 -18.24 3.67
C TYR A 444 -27.35 -18.45 3.03
N HIS A 445 -27.38 -19.05 1.84
CA HIS A 445 -28.61 -19.42 1.13
C HIS A 445 -28.80 -20.94 1.19
N TYR A 446 -30.01 -21.37 1.55
CA TYR A 446 -30.43 -22.77 1.56
C TYR A 446 -31.63 -22.99 0.65
N HIS A 447 -31.62 -24.07 -0.11
CA HIS A 447 -32.77 -24.51 -0.90
C HIS A 447 -32.79 -26.04 -1.07
N ASP A 448 -33.93 -26.69 -0.83
CA ASP A 448 -34.07 -28.16 -0.92
C ASP A 448 -35.09 -28.67 -1.94
N GLY A 449 -35.61 -27.77 -2.80
CA GLY A 449 -36.65 -28.07 -3.78
C GLY A 449 -38.05 -27.70 -3.31
N SER A 450 -38.24 -27.49 -2.01
CA SER A 450 -39.52 -27.09 -1.42
C SER A 450 -39.44 -25.78 -0.66
N GLU A 451 -38.38 -25.60 0.13
CA GLU A 451 -38.17 -24.42 0.96
C GLU A 451 -36.92 -23.66 0.51
N TYR A 452 -36.98 -22.34 0.66
CA TYR A 452 -35.85 -21.44 0.54
C TYR A 452 -35.82 -20.49 1.72
N TYR A 453 -34.62 -20.26 2.26
CA TYR A 453 -34.34 -19.15 3.15
C TYR A 453 -32.89 -18.72 3.00
N ASN A 454 -32.57 -17.54 3.50
CA ASN A 454 -31.20 -17.13 3.78
C ASN A 454 -31.03 -16.74 5.24
N GLU A 455 -29.82 -16.95 5.75
CA GLU A 455 -29.31 -16.45 7.02
C GLU A 455 -28.26 -15.38 6.71
N PHE A 456 -28.34 -14.21 7.35
CA PHE A 456 -27.43 -13.10 7.07
C PHE A 456 -26.88 -12.47 8.33
N VAL A 457 -25.67 -11.91 8.20
CA VAL A 457 -25.05 -11.03 9.19
C VAL A 457 -24.95 -9.64 8.61
N GLY A 458 -25.52 -8.66 9.30
CA GLY A 458 -25.53 -7.26 8.91
C GLY A 458 -24.81 -6.36 9.91
N ILE A 459 -24.22 -5.27 9.42
CA ILE A 459 -23.66 -4.20 10.25
C ILE A 459 -24.20 -2.84 9.79
N PRO A 460 -24.22 -1.80 10.64
CA PRO A 460 -24.49 -0.44 10.19
C PRO A 460 -23.58 -0.08 9.00
N ASP A 461 -24.11 0.67 8.04
CA ASP A 461 -23.38 1.01 6.82
C ASP A 461 -22.24 1.99 7.11
N ILE A 462 -21.02 1.47 7.20
CA ILE A 462 -19.81 2.25 7.43
C ILE A 462 -18.71 1.96 6.41
N PHE A 463 -17.88 2.98 6.12
CA PHE A 463 -16.87 2.93 5.06
C PHE A 463 -15.71 1.99 5.37
N ILE A 464 -15.24 1.96 6.62
CA ILE A 464 -14.19 1.05 7.03
C ILE A 464 -14.80 -0.32 7.31
N SER A 465 -14.27 -1.34 6.66
CA SER A 465 -14.65 -2.74 6.85
C SER A 465 -14.38 -3.22 8.29
N PRO A 466 -15.23 -4.12 8.85
CA PRO A 466 -15.03 -4.67 10.20
C PRO A 466 -13.78 -5.54 10.33
N PHE A 467 -13.20 -5.96 9.20
CA PHE A 467 -11.97 -6.74 9.11
C PHE A 467 -10.71 -5.86 8.98
N PHE A 468 -10.85 -4.55 9.18
CA PHE A 468 -9.72 -3.64 9.21
C PHE A 468 -8.68 -4.09 10.24
N ASP A 469 -7.41 -4.15 9.83
CA ASP A 469 -6.29 -4.54 10.66
C ASP A 469 -5.11 -3.57 10.43
N GLU A 470 -4.66 -2.94 11.52
CA GLU A 470 -3.56 -1.97 11.49
C GLU A 470 -2.18 -2.60 11.29
N ASP A 471 -2.05 -3.90 11.58
CA ASP A 471 -0.82 -4.67 11.47
C ASP A 471 -0.76 -5.51 10.17
N ALA A 472 -1.70 -5.29 9.25
CA ALA A 472 -1.78 -5.97 7.95
C ALA A 472 -0.72 -5.50 6.92
N PHE A 473 0.55 -5.47 7.32
CA PHE A 473 1.70 -5.23 6.46
C PHE A 473 2.44 -6.54 6.14
N PRO A 474 3.13 -6.64 4.99
CA PRO A 474 3.85 -7.86 4.63
C PRO A 474 5.07 -8.02 5.54
N THR A 475 5.26 -9.22 6.09
CA THR A 475 6.43 -9.54 6.92
C THR A 475 7.53 -10.19 6.09
N CYS A 476 8.77 -9.82 6.36
CA CYS A 476 9.91 -10.20 5.53
C CYS A 476 11.18 -10.37 6.37
N GLU A 477 11.94 -11.43 6.10
CA GLU A 477 13.29 -11.62 6.63
C GLU A 477 14.32 -10.72 5.93
N GLU A 478 15.51 -10.59 6.50
CA GLU A 478 16.63 -9.90 5.85
C GLU A 478 17.00 -10.55 4.51
N GLN A 479 17.34 -9.72 3.52
CA GLN A 479 17.63 -10.19 2.16
C GLN A 479 18.84 -9.51 1.55
N SER A 480 19.59 -10.25 0.72
CA SER A 480 20.56 -9.66 -0.20
C SER A 480 19.85 -8.90 -1.32
N ALA A 481 20.40 -7.75 -1.70
CA ALA A 481 19.98 -6.95 -2.83
C ALA A 481 21.21 -6.35 -3.54
N ILE A 482 21.02 -5.96 -4.81
CA ILE A 482 22.07 -5.30 -5.60
C ILE A 482 21.82 -3.80 -5.62
N VAL A 483 22.87 -3.01 -5.41
CA VAL A 483 22.78 -1.54 -5.52
C VAL A 483 22.55 -1.13 -6.97
N MET A 484 21.50 -0.35 -7.19
CA MET A 484 21.12 0.14 -8.51
C MET A 484 21.43 1.63 -8.70
N GLN A 485 21.35 2.43 -7.64
CA GLN A 485 21.66 3.86 -7.64
C GLN A 485 22.21 4.30 -6.27
N ASN A 486 23.19 5.19 -6.26
CA ASN A 486 23.85 5.70 -5.05
C ASN A 486 24.13 7.22 -5.07
N ASP A 487 23.48 7.97 -5.96
CA ASP A 487 23.70 9.41 -6.19
C ASP A 487 22.79 10.32 -5.35
N ASN A 488 22.12 9.79 -4.32
CA ASN A 488 21.28 10.58 -3.42
C ASN A 488 22.15 11.47 -2.48
N PRO A 489 21.90 12.79 -2.39
CA PRO A 489 22.69 13.70 -1.55
C PRO A 489 22.72 13.37 -0.05
N GLN A 490 21.79 12.56 0.45
CA GLN A 490 21.69 12.15 1.85
C GLN A 490 22.38 10.81 2.14
N GLY A 491 23.09 10.22 1.16
CA GLY A 491 23.76 8.92 1.30
C GLY A 491 22.78 7.73 1.30
N MET A 492 21.61 7.91 0.71
CA MET A 492 20.64 6.83 0.48
C MET A 492 20.93 6.11 -0.84
N ILE A 493 20.50 4.86 -0.95
CA ILE A 493 20.67 4.07 -2.17
C ILE A 493 19.36 3.43 -2.62
N LYS A 494 19.20 3.19 -3.91
CA LYS A 494 18.16 2.28 -4.42
C LYS A 494 18.76 0.92 -4.66
N VAL A 495 18.05 -0.14 -4.29
CA VAL A 495 18.50 -1.51 -4.48
C VAL A 495 17.48 -2.30 -5.29
N GLN A 496 17.88 -3.48 -5.77
CA GLN A 496 17.01 -4.44 -6.45
C GLN A 496 17.13 -5.79 -5.78
N PHE A 497 16.01 -6.32 -5.30
CA PHE A 497 15.93 -7.70 -4.81
C PHE A 497 15.89 -8.70 -5.99
N PRO A 498 16.31 -9.96 -5.78
CA PRO A 498 16.27 -10.99 -6.84
C PRO A 498 14.89 -11.16 -7.49
N TRP A 499 13.81 -11.12 -6.70
CA TRP A 499 12.44 -11.25 -7.17
C TRP A 499 11.91 -10.03 -7.94
N GLN A 500 12.53 -8.85 -7.78
CA GLN A 500 12.20 -7.64 -8.54
C GLN A 500 12.78 -7.64 -9.96
N LYS A 501 13.83 -8.45 -10.21
CA LYS A 501 14.63 -8.42 -11.44
C LYS A 501 13.80 -8.70 -12.70
N LYS A 502 12.92 -9.71 -12.66
CA LYS A 502 12.10 -10.12 -13.83
C LYS A 502 11.24 -8.98 -14.36
N LYS A 503 10.73 -8.12 -13.48
CA LYS A 503 9.85 -7.00 -13.82
C LYS A 503 10.60 -5.66 -13.89
N GLY A 504 11.94 -5.66 -13.79
CA GLY A 504 12.77 -4.47 -13.88
C GLY A 504 12.53 -3.45 -12.77
N LEU A 505 12.10 -3.90 -11.59
CA LEU A 505 11.70 -3.05 -10.48
C LEU A 505 12.86 -2.79 -9.53
N THR A 506 12.75 -1.74 -8.72
CA THR A 506 13.71 -1.39 -7.67
C THR A 506 12.97 -0.91 -6.42
N THR A 507 13.70 -0.69 -5.34
CA THR A 507 13.17 -0.06 -4.13
C THR A 507 13.09 1.47 -4.29
N PRO A 508 12.33 2.15 -3.40
CA PRO A 508 12.56 3.56 -3.13
C PRO A 508 13.97 3.80 -2.57
N TRP A 509 14.31 5.08 -2.31
CA TRP A 509 15.54 5.44 -1.62
C TRP A 509 15.58 4.87 -0.21
N LEU A 510 16.63 4.10 0.09
CA LEU A 510 16.83 3.43 1.37
C LEU A 510 17.96 4.08 2.14
N ARG A 511 17.75 4.27 3.45
CA ARG A 511 18.82 4.69 4.37
C ARG A 511 19.86 3.57 4.52
N VAL A 512 21.13 3.96 4.61
CA VAL A 512 22.25 3.06 4.87
C VAL A 512 22.70 3.21 6.31
N VAL A 513 22.77 2.10 7.05
CA VAL A 513 23.34 2.07 8.39
C VAL A 513 24.84 2.33 8.28
N THR A 514 25.33 3.32 9.03
CA THR A 514 26.76 3.62 9.15
C THR A 514 27.20 3.49 10.62
N PRO A 515 28.38 2.91 10.90
CA PRO A 515 28.94 2.79 12.25
C PRO A 515 29.01 4.09 13.06
N TYR A 516 29.10 5.26 12.41
CA TYR A 516 29.08 6.55 13.10
C TYR A 516 28.46 7.64 12.22
N ALA A 517 27.43 8.31 12.73
CA ALA A 517 26.75 9.42 12.05
C ALA A 517 26.44 10.58 13.02
N GLY A 518 26.45 11.80 12.50
CA GLY A 518 26.02 13.00 13.20
C GLY A 518 26.10 14.25 12.31
N LYS A 519 25.61 15.39 12.82
CA LYS A 519 25.67 16.66 12.07
C LYS A 519 27.13 17.04 11.79
N GLY A 520 27.53 17.04 10.51
CA GLY A 520 28.87 17.41 10.05
C GLY A 520 29.98 16.41 10.42
N LYS A 521 29.63 15.19 10.86
CA LYS A 521 30.59 14.19 11.34
C LYS A 521 30.08 12.78 11.09
N GLY A 522 30.97 11.82 10.91
CA GLY A 522 30.59 10.42 10.71
C GLY A 522 31.49 9.70 9.73
N MET A 523 31.16 8.44 9.47
CA MET A 523 31.76 7.65 8.41
C MET A 523 30.85 7.67 7.18
N HIS A 524 31.35 8.21 6.08
CA HIS A 524 30.62 8.30 4.81
C HIS A 524 31.26 7.36 3.79
N ILE A 525 30.75 6.13 3.75
CA ILE A 525 31.14 5.09 2.80
C ILE A 525 29.83 4.48 2.29
N ILE A 526 29.43 4.87 1.09
CA ILE A 526 28.19 4.40 0.47
C ILE A 526 28.53 3.28 -0.51
N PRO A 527 27.85 2.13 -0.45
CA PRO A 527 28.03 1.04 -1.41
C PRO A 527 27.85 1.51 -2.87
N GLU A 528 28.65 0.94 -3.76
CA GLU A 528 28.71 1.31 -5.17
C GLU A 528 27.67 0.54 -6.01
N VAL A 529 27.29 1.10 -7.16
CA VAL A 529 26.37 0.43 -8.09
C VAL A 529 26.92 -0.92 -8.54
N GLY A 530 26.10 -1.96 -8.44
CA GLY A 530 26.46 -3.33 -8.76
C GLY A 530 26.98 -4.15 -7.57
N GLU A 531 27.20 -3.53 -6.41
CA GLU A 531 27.61 -4.23 -5.18
C GLU A 531 26.42 -4.91 -4.48
N GLU A 532 26.74 -5.94 -3.71
CA GLU A 532 25.77 -6.66 -2.89
C GLU A 532 25.66 -6.03 -1.50
N VAL A 533 24.42 -5.79 -1.07
CA VAL A 533 24.09 -5.30 0.26
C VAL A 533 23.07 -6.18 0.94
N ILE A 534 23.08 -6.21 2.27
CA ILE A 534 22.00 -6.79 3.07
C ILE A 534 21.01 -5.70 3.45
N VAL A 535 19.74 -5.99 3.21
CA VAL A 535 18.61 -5.14 3.53
C VAL A 535 17.86 -5.74 4.71
N GLY A 536 17.69 -4.93 5.75
CA GLY A 536 16.79 -5.20 6.88
C GLY A 536 15.46 -4.49 6.70
N PHE A 537 14.49 -4.83 7.56
CA PHE A 537 13.12 -4.32 7.49
C PHE A 537 12.66 -3.86 8.87
N ASP A 538 12.23 -2.60 9.00
CA ASP A 538 11.77 -2.06 10.29
C ASP A 538 10.58 -2.90 10.81
N ASN A 539 10.75 -3.56 11.96
CA ASN A 539 9.76 -4.49 12.55
C ASN A 539 9.33 -5.62 11.58
N GLY A 540 10.23 -6.02 10.68
CA GLY A 540 9.95 -7.02 9.65
C GLY A 540 9.03 -6.54 8.51
N ASN A 541 8.62 -5.27 8.49
CA ASN A 541 7.72 -4.76 7.44
C ASN A 541 8.46 -4.61 6.10
N ALA A 542 8.08 -5.40 5.10
CA ALA A 542 8.70 -5.43 3.77
C ALA A 542 8.64 -4.08 3.04
N GLU A 543 7.74 -3.19 3.44
CA GLU A 543 7.58 -1.85 2.88
C GLU A 543 8.39 -0.77 3.61
N ARG A 544 9.12 -1.16 4.67
CA ARG A 544 10.10 -0.30 5.37
C ARG A 544 11.52 -0.87 5.33
N PRO A 545 12.09 -1.12 4.14
CA PRO A 545 13.45 -1.59 4.02
C PRO A 545 14.48 -0.51 4.42
N PHE A 546 15.63 -0.95 4.91
CA PHE A 546 16.83 -0.15 5.11
C PHE A 546 18.07 -1.00 4.84
N VAL A 547 19.16 -0.38 4.40
CA VAL A 547 20.40 -1.09 4.09
C VAL A 547 21.22 -1.23 5.36
N PHE A 548 21.49 -2.47 5.76
CA PHE A 548 22.28 -2.79 6.95
C PHE A 548 23.79 -2.66 6.70
N GLY A 549 24.25 -3.08 5.51
CA GLY A 549 25.66 -3.00 5.11
C GLY A 549 25.95 -3.76 3.82
N ALA A 550 27.20 -3.70 3.36
CA ALA A 550 27.68 -4.42 2.18
C ALA A 550 28.33 -5.76 2.56
N MET A 551 28.27 -6.74 1.66
CA MET A 551 28.91 -8.05 1.83
C MET A 551 29.81 -8.40 0.65
N PHE A 552 30.96 -9.02 0.95
CA PHE A 552 31.76 -9.68 -0.08
C PHE A 552 31.06 -10.95 -0.56
N ASN A 553 31.25 -11.28 -1.83
CA ASN A 553 30.67 -12.48 -2.44
C ASN A 553 31.67 -13.18 -3.37
N GLY A 554 31.23 -14.28 -4.01
CA GLY A 554 32.09 -15.10 -4.87
C GLY A 554 32.67 -14.38 -6.09
N LYS A 555 32.12 -13.23 -6.49
CA LYS A 555 32.64 -12.39 -7.59
C LYS A 555 33.37 -11.14 -7.10
N ALA A 556 33.02 -10.65 -5.92
CA ALA A 556 33.61 -9.48 -5.27
C ALA A 556 34.18 -9.90 -3.92
N SER A 557 35.36 -10.54 -3.93
CA SER A 557 36.09 -10.91 -2.72
C SER A 557 37.02 -9.79 -2.29
N ALA A 558 37.19 -9.61 -0.97
CA ALA A 558 38.22 -8.76 -0.42
C ALA A 558 39.63 -9.16 -0.88
N GLY A 559 39.85 -10.43 -1.22
CA GLY A 559 41.15 -10.97 -1.63
C GLY A 559 42.24 -10.94 -0.54
N LYS A 560 41.87 -10.62 0.70
CA LYS A 560 42.79 -10.44 1.85
C LYS A 560 42.47 -11.32 3.06
N GLY A 561 41.41 -12.14 2.98
CA GLY A 561 41.09 -13.15 3.98
C GLY A 561 41.89 -14.44 3.81
N GLY A 562 41.83 -15.34 4.79
CA GLY A 562 42.52 -16.64 4.77
C GLY A 562 43.22 -16.97 6.08
N SER A 563 44.01 -18.05 6.10
CA SER A 563 44.81 -18.45 7.27
C SER A 563 45.71 -17.31 7.73
N GLY A 564 45.70 -17.02 9.03
CA GLY A 564 46.48 -15.94 9.63
C GLY A 564 45.79 -14.57 9.61
N ASN A 565 44.93 -14.28 8.62
CA ASN A 565 44.17 -13.02 8.50
C ASN A 565 45.01 -11.79 8.94
N TYR A 566 46.13 -11.52 8.26
CA TYR A 566 47.09 -10.49 8.71
C TYR A 566 46.80 -9.09 8.19
N ILE A 567 46.06 -8.98 7.07
CA ILE A 567 45.78 -7.67 6.46
C ILE A 567 44.45 -7.13 6.98
N LYS A 568 44.46 -5.88 7.47
CA LYS A 568 43.28 -5.10 7.88
C LYS A 568 43.31 -3.76 7.17
N GLY A 569 42.16 -3.21 6.81
CA GLY A 569 42.16 -1.88 6.23
C GLY A 569 40.95 -1.53 5.39
N LEU A 570 41.09 -0.40 4.70
CA LEU A 570 40.10 0.18 3.81
C LEU A 570 40.73 0.40 2.44
N GLN A 571 40.00 0.03 1.39
CA GLN A 571 40.35 0.32 0.02
C GLN A 571 39.14 0.93 -0.71
N THR A 572 39.34 2.05 -1.40
CA THR A 572 38.30 2.69 -2.24
C THR A 572 38.34 2.17 -3.67
N ALA A 573 37.26 2.39 -4.43
CA ALA A 573 37.14 1.95 -5.83
C ALA A 573 38.28 2.47 -6.74
N SER A 574 38.75 3.69 -6.50
CA SER A 574 39.89 4.31 -7.23
C SER A 574 41.25 3.71 -6.88
N GLY A 575 41.34 2.84 -5.87
CA GLY A 575 42.57 2.18 -5.45
C GLY A 575 43.33 2.83 -4.30
N ASN A 576 42.78 3.88 -3.65
CA ASN A 576 43.37 4.44 -2.43
C ASN A 576 43.24 3.43 -1.29
N LYS A 577 44.29 3.27 -0.46
CA LYS A 577 44.36 2.23 0.57
C LYS A 577 44.92 2.76 1.88
N LEU A 578 44.31 2.34 2.97
CA LEU A 578 44.88 2.36 4.31
C LEU A 578 44.93 0.92 4.81
N HIS A 579 46.12 0.31 4.84
CA HIS A 579 46.32 -1.08 5.22
C HIS A 579 47.25 -1.22 6.42
N MET A 580 46.97 -2.23 7.26
CA MET A 580 47.77 -2.67 8.38
C MET A 580 48.08 -4.15 8.16
N ASP A 581 49.34 -4.54 8.35
CA ASP A 581 49.81 -5.92 8.24
C ASP A 581 50.30 -6.37 9.62
N ASP A 582 49.49 -7.21 10.28
CA ASP A 582 49.76 -7.71 11.63
C ASP A 582 50.92 -8.72 11.68
N ASN A 583 51.30 -9.33 10.55
CA ASN A 583 52.46 -10.22 10.49
C ASN A 583 53.77 -9.42 10.44
N ALA A 584 53.76 -8.29 9.72
CA ALA A 584 54.90 -7.38 9.66
C ALA A 584 54.90 -6.32 10.78
N GLY A 585 53.78 -6.12 11.46
CA GLY A 585 53.58 -4.97 12.38
C GLY A 585 53.59 -3.62 11.65
N SER A 586 53.20 -3.59 10.37
CA SER A 586 53.39 -2.44 9.48
C SER A 586 52.09 -1.71 9.16
N VAL A 587 52.18 -0.42 8.82
CA VAL A 587 51.05 0.43 8.39
C VAL A 587 51.41 1.13 7.09
N HIS A 588 50.49 1.13 6.13
CA HIS A 588 50.70 1.67 4.79
C HIS A 588 49.49 2.47 4.32
N LEU A 589 49.70 3.75 4.04
CA LEU A 589 48.76 4.64 3.37
C LEU A 589 49.27 4.89 1.96
N THR A 590 48.46 4.59 0.94
CA THR A 590 48.81 4.85 -0.45
C THR A 590 47.60 5.40 -1.21
N ASP A 591 47.87 6.26 -2.19
CA ASP A 591 46.87 6.63 -3.18
C ASP A 591 46.67 5.46 -4.18
N LYS A 592 46.29 5.75 -5.42
CA LYS A 592 46.23 4.74 -6.49
C LYS A 592 47.59 4.12 -6.89
N GLY A 593 48.66 4.34 -6.11
CA GLY A 593 49.98 3.68 -6.21
C GLY A 593 51.15 4.59 -6.59
N SER A 594 50.94 5.91 -6.63
CA SER A 594 51.95 6.92 -7.00
C SER A 594 52.60 7.60 -5.79
N VAL A 595 51.93 7.57 -4.64
CA VAL A 595 52.40 8.16 -3.38
C VAL A 595 52.12 7.18 -2.26
N ASP A 596 53.09 7.02 -1.36
CA ASP A 596 52.92 6.24 -0.15
C ASP A 596 53.59 6.83 1.08
N LEU A 597 52.97 6.55 2.23
CA LEU A 597 53.52 6.69 3.57
C LEU A 597 53.49 5.32 4.22
N LYS A 598 54.66 4.80 4.60
CA LYS A 598 54.81 3.47 5.19
C LYS A 598 55.57 3.53 6.50
N PHE A 599 55.03 2.86 7.51
CA PHE A 599 55.70 2.50 8.76
C PHE A 599 55.95 0.98 8.72
N ASP A 600 57.20 0.54 8.82
CA ASP A 600 57.56 -0.86 8.51
C ASP A 600 57.46 -1.85 9.69
N GLY A 601 57.18 -1.36 10.90
CA GLY A 601 57.15 -2.16 12.13
C GLY A 601 58.52 -2.40 12.78
N ALA A 602 59.63 -2.13 12.07
CA ALA A 602 61.00 -2.19 12.58
C ALA A 602 61.50 -0.84 13.11
N GLY A 603 60.66 0.19 13.05
CA GLY A 603 60.94 1.55 13.52
C GLY A 603 61.27 2.54 12.40
N ASN A 604 61.18 2.13 11.13
CA ASN A 604 61.42 3.02 10.00
C ASN A 604 60.11 3.59 9.45
N ALA A 605 60.17 4.86 9.01
CA ALA A 605 59.11 5.53 8.28
C ALA A 605 59.65 6.00 6.92
N THR A 606 58.88 5.75 5.85
CA THR A 606 59.23 6.18 4.48
C THR A 606 58.08 6.96 3.85
N VAL A 607 58.42 8.06 3.15
CA VAL A 607 57.48 8.83 2.32
C VAL A 607 58.01 8.82 0.90
N ASN A 608 57.23 8.27 -0.03
CA ASN A 608 57.59 8.20 -1.44
C ASN A 608 56.62 9.04 -2.27
N ALA A 609 57.15 9.83 -3.20
CA ALA A 609 56.38 10.58 -4.19
C ALA A 609 57.16 10.71 -5.51
N ASN A 610 56.45 10.61 -6.63
CA ASN A 610 57.09 10.58 -7.96
C ASN A 610 57.53 11.97 -8.49
N GLU A 611 56.95 13.07 -8.00
CA GLU A 611 57.19 14.41 -8.56
C GLU A 611 57.85 15.37 -7.56
N SER A 612 57.24 15.54 -6.37
CA SER A 612 57.82 16.38 -5.33
C SER A 612 57.26 16.06 -3.94
N ILE A 613 58.06 16.32 -2.91
CA ILE A 613 57.64 16.32 -1.50
C ILE A 613 57.81 17.73 -0.96
N THR A 614 56.76 18.28 -0.35
CA THR A 614 56.74 19.65 0.20
C THR A 614 56.28 19.62 1.65
N PHE A 615 57.04 20.29 2.53
CA PHE A 615 56.66 20.58 3.91
C PHE A 615 56.51 22.10 4.09
N THR A 616 55.36 22.56 4.59
CA THR A 616 55.04 23.98 4.73
C THR A 616 54.70 24.32 6.18
N CYS A 617 55.20 25.45 6.69
CA CYS A 617 54.84 25.99 8.00
C CYS A 617 54.69 27.51 7.92
N GLY A 618 53.46 28.02 7.99
CA GLY A 618 53.18 29.44 7.77
C GLY A 618 53.61 29.87 6.35
N GLY A 619 54.50 30.86 6.25
CA GLY A 619 55.09 31.32 4.98
C GLY A 619 56.39 30.64 4.57
N ALA A 620 56.89 29.68 5.35
CA ALA A 620 58.13 28.95 5.07
C ALA A 620 57.85 27.59 4.39
N GLU A 621 58.75 27.17 3.51
CA GLU A 621 58.63 25.92 2.74
C GLU A 621 59.98 25.20 2.65
N ILE A 622 59.96 23.85 2.75
CA ILE A 622 61.04 22.96 2.31
C ILE A 622 60.47 22.04 1.24
N LYS A 623 61.07 22.03 0.05
CA LYS A 623 60.61 21.24 -1.10
C LYS A 623 61.75 20.43 -1.70
N MET A 624 61.52 19.14 -1.91
CA MET A 624 62.38 18.25 -2.67
C MET A 624 61.70 17.90 -4.00
N THR A 625 62.38 18.10 -5.12
CA THR A 625 61.88 17.83 -6.49
C THR A 625 62.48 16.56 -7.07
N LYS A 626 61.85 16.01 -8.12
CA LYS A 626 62.31 14.79 -8.80
C LYS A 626 63.72 14.82 -9.39
N ASP A 627 64.25 16.01 -9.65
CA ASP A 627 65.62 16.21 -10.13
C ASP A 627 66.65 16.27 -8.99
N GLY A 628 66.21 16.10 -7.74
CA GLY A 628 67.05 16.11 -6.54
C GLY A 628 67.28 17.49 -5.93
N THR A 629 66.64 18.55 -6.45
CA THR A 629 66.78 19.91 -5.89
C THR A 629 66.03 20.03 -4.56
N ILE A 630 66.71 20.53 -3.52
CA ILE A 630 66.11 20.94 -2.24
C ILE A 630 66.02 22.46 -2.22
N VAL A 631 64.80 23.00 -2.14
CA VAL A 631 64.52 24.43 -2.07
C VAL A 631 63.98 24.77 -0.68
N ILE A 632 64.58 25.78 -0.04
CA ILE A 632 64.13 26.36 1.23
C ILE A 632 63.78 27.82 0.96
N SER A 633 62.52 28.20 1.18
CA SER A 633 61.98 29.53 0.80
C SER A 633 61.27 30.22 1.97
N GLY A 634 61.25 31.56 1.96
CA GLY A 634 60.68 32.43 3.01
C GLY A 634 61.76 33.01 3.95
N ASP A 635 61.35 33.75 4.98
CA ASP A 635 62.25 34.25 6.05
C ASP A 635 62.68 33.11 6.98
N VAL A 636 63.46 32.17 6.45
CA VAL A 636 63.83 30.92 7.13
C VAL A 636 65.24 31.02 7.69
N LYS A 637 65.37 30.77 9.00
CA LYS A 637 66.66 30.52 9.63
C LYS A 637 66.98 29.02 9.61
N VAL A 638 67.94 28.62 8.80
CA VAL A 638 68.52 27.27 8.86
C VAL A 638 69.62 27.26 9.93
N LYS A 639 69.43 26.51 11.01
CA LYS A 639 70.43 26.34 12.08
C LYS A 639 70.84 24.87 12.16
N ILE A 640 72.14 24.60 12.03
CA ILE A 640 72.71 23.26 12.11
C ILE A 640 73.49 23.17 13.43
N GLU A 641 73.01 22.36 14.39
CA GLU A 641 73.68 22.10 15.67
C GLU A 641 74.11 20.63 15.73
N THR A 642 75.40 20.38 15.56
CA THR A 642 75.96 19.03 15.48
C THR A 642 77.42 19.07 15.95
N LYS A 643 77.99 17.89 16.23
CA LYS A 643 79.43 17.76 16.50
C LYS A 643 80.27 18.04 15.25
N GLU A 644 79.75 17.69 14.08
CA GLU A 644 80.43 17.84 12.79
C GLU A 644 79.37 18.08 11.69
N ALA A 645 79.62 19.07 10.83
CA ALA A 645 78.82 19.37 9.64
C ALA A 645 79.79 19.55 8.47
N GLU A 646 79.52 18.87 7.35
CA GLU A 646 80.32 18.94 6.13
C GLU A 646 79.39 19.29 4.95
N ILE A 647 79.84 20.17 4.06
CA ILE A 647 79.16 20.47 2.80
C ILE A 647 80.13 20.15 1.66
N THR A 648 79.82 19.11 0.88
CA THR A 648 80.67 18.63 -0.22
C THR A 648 79.95 18.81 -1.54
N GLY A 649 80.51 19.60 -2.45
CA GLY A 649 80.01 19.76 -3.81
C GLY A 649 81.02 19.24 -4.82
N THR A 650 80.62 18.31 -5.68
CA THR A 650 81.52 17.72 -6.70
C THR A 650 81.84 18.67 -7.85
N THR A 651 80.96 19.64 -8.11
CA THR A 651 81.13 20.62 -9.19
C THR A 651 81.38 22.03 -8.66
N SER A 652 80.55 22.49 -7.72
CA SER A 652 80.73 23.78 -7.04
C SER A 652 79.86 23.85 -5.78
N VAL A 653 80.30 24.62 -4.78
CA VAL A 653 79.47 25.11 -3.67
C VAL A 653 79.41 26.63 -3.79
N LYS A 654 78.21 27.23 -3.79
CA LYS A 654 78.02 28.69 -3.90
C LYS A 654 77.20 29.21 -2.72
N THR A 655 77.68 30.25 -2.06
CA THR A 655 76.98 30.94 -0.96
C THR A 655 76.81 32.41 -1.31
N ASN A 656 75.56 32.86 -1.44
CA ASN A 656 75.22 34.25 -1.75
C ASN A 656 74.42 34.84 -0.57
N SER A 657 74.74 36.05 -0.14
CA SER A 657 74.00 36.79 0.88
C SER A 657 73.95 38.26 0.49
N GLU A 658 72.79 38.88 0.59
CA GLU A 658 72.62 40.32 0.29
C GLU A 658 73.24 41.23 1.37
N SER A 659 73.50 40.68 2.57
CA SER A 659 73.94 41.47 3.72
C SER A 659 75.30 41.02 4.27
N LEU A 660 75.41 39.78 4.75
CA LEU A 660 76.61 39.30 5.42
C LEU A 660 76.75 37.78 5.28
N ILE A 661 77.99 37.34 5.05
CA ILE A 661 78.46 35.98 5.31
C ILE A 661 79.52 36.12 6.41
N GLU A 662 79.31 35.47 7.55
CA GLU A 662 80.24 35.51 8.69
C GLU A 662 80.62 34.09 9.11
N GLU A 663 81.92 33.86 9.26
CA GLU A 663 82.50 32.61 9.76
C GLU A 663 83.23 32.89 11.08
N LYS A 664 82.98 32.07 12.11
CA LYS A 664 83.59 32.24 13.43
C LYS A 664 84.01 30.90 14.02
N ALA A 665 85.32 30.66 14.05
CA ALA A 665 85.92 29.49 14.66
C ALA A 665 87.31 29.83 15.21
N PRO A 666 87.90 29.02 16.13
CA PRO A 666 89.29 29.18 16.54
C PRO A 666 90.29 29.09 15.38
N LYS A 667 89.93 28.35 14.32
CA LYS A 667 90.70 28.24 13.07
C LYS A 667 89.71 28.16 11.90
N ILE A 668 89.90 29.04 10.91
CA ILE A 668 89.24 28.97 9.60
C ILE A 668 90.33 28.69 8.57
N GLY A 669 90.11 27.70 7.70
CA GLY A 669 91.06 27.34 6.64
C GLY A 669 90.37 27.39 5.28
N ILE A 670 90.97 28.11 4.34
CA ILE A 670 90.55 28.16 2.93
C ILE A 670 91.74 27.68 2.11
N ASN A 671 91.59 26.53 1.45
CA ASN A 671 92.64 25.94 0.62
C ASN A 671 92.08 25.76 -0.80
N GLY A 672 92.66 26.45 -1.78
CA GLY A 672 92.41 26.22 -3.20
C GLY A 672 93.65 25.59 -3.84
N GLU A 673 93.46 24.54 -4.66
CA GLU A 673 94.58 23.90 -5.38
C GLU A 673 95.16 24.81 -6.47
N THR A 674 94.28 25.50 -7.20
CA THR A 674 94.66 26.37 -8.32
C THR A 674 94.69 27.83 -7.91
N GLU A 675 93.61 28.32 -7.28
CA GLU A 675 93.43 29.73 -6.97
C GLU A 675 92.49 29.90 -5.77
N VAL A 676 92.76 30.93 -4.96
CA VAL A 676 91.81 31.50 -4.01
C VAL A 676 91.68 32.98 -4.37
N ALA A 677 90.57 33.37 -4.99
CA ALA A 677 90.29 34.75 -5.37
C ALA A 677 89.41 35.42 -4.31
N ILE A 678 89.81 36.61 -3.87
CA ILE A 678 89.03 37.46 -2.96
C ILE A 678 88.89 38.83 -3.62
N GLU A 679 87.69 39.13 -4.12
CA GLU A 679 87.38 40.37 -4.83
C GLU A 679 86.39 41.20 -4.01
N SER A 680 86.74 42.45 -3.71
CA SER A 680 85.89 43.39 -2.97
C SER A 680 86.36 44.82 -3.24
N THR A 681 85.49 45.80 -3.04
CA THR A 681 85.88 47.22 -3.00
C THR A 681 86.88 47.50 -1.87
N THR A 682 86.70 46.83 -0.73
CA THR A 682 87.58 46.94 0.43
C THR A 682 87.82 45.56 1.05
N VAL A 683 89.09 45.22 1.27
CA VAL A 683 89.50 44.00 1.98
C VAL A 683 90.24 44.40 3.25
N ASN A 684 89.71 44.01 4.41
CA ASN A 684 90.32 44.27 5.72
C ASN A 684 90.87 42.98 6.32
N VAL A 685 92.17 42.93 6.63
CA VAL A 685 92.83 41.77 7.25
C VAL A 685 93.58 42.22 8.50
N ASN A 686 93.05 41.89 9.68
CA ASN A 686 93.59 42.33 10.98
C ASN A 686 93.99 41.14 11.85
N GLY A 687 95.30 40.93 12.02
CA GLY A 687 95.85 39.98 12.99
C GLY A 687 96.16 40.70 14.31
N SER A 688 95.49 40.34 15.40
CA SER A 688 95.70 40.96 16.72
C SER A 688 97.12 40.73 17.28
N ALA A 689 97.77 39.64 16.88
CA ALA A 689 99.17 39.36 17.19
C ALA A 689 100.07 39.39 15.95
N MET A 690 99.65 38.75 14.85
CA MET A 690 100.45 38.60 13.63
C MET A 690 99.57 38.34 12.41
N THR A 691 99.87 39.01 11.30
CA THR A 691 99.33 38.70 9.97
C THR A 691 100.49 38.16 9.12
N ASN A 692 100.40 36.91 8.64
CA ASN A 692 101.42 36.29 7.79
C ASN A 692 100.93 36.19 6.34
N VAL A 693 101.62 36.87 5.43
CA VAL A 693 101.42 36.74 3.98
C VAL A 693 102.67 36.09 3.40
N LYS A 694 102.52 34.90 2.79
CA LYS A 694 103.63 34.13 2.22
C LYS A 694 103.24 33.68 0.81
N GLY A 695 104.08 33.99 -0.17
CA GLY A 695 103.89 33.61 -1.57
C GLY A 695 105.19 33.78 -2.35
N GLY A 696 105.29 33.16 -3.53
CA GLY A 696 106.46 33.31 -4.41
C GLY A 696 106.62 34.74 -4.94
N ILE A 697 105.50 35.40 -5.26
CA ILE A 697 105.42 36.80 -5.66
C ILE A 697 104.24 37.44 -4.92
N VAL A 698 104.46 38.62 -4.34
CA VAL A 698 103.41 39.44 -3.71
C VAL A 698 103.39 40.78 -4.44
N ASN A 699 102.31 41.04 -5.17
CA ASN A 699 102.11 42.32 -5.86
C ASN A 699 101.21 43.20 -5.00
N LEU A 700 101.77 44.31 -4.49
CA LEU A 700 101.04 45.36 -3.79
C LEU A 700 101.06 46.59 -4.71
N ASN A 701 99.89 47.05 -5.13
CA ASN A 701 99.72 48.25 -5.95
C ASN A 701 99.08 49.38 -5.14
#